data_AF-A0A2T7NSK5-F1
#
_entry.id   AF-A0A2T7NSK5-F1
#
_cell.length_a   1.000
_cell.length_b   1.000
_cell.length_c   1.000
_cell.angle_alpha   90.00
_cell.angle_beta   90.00
_cell.angle_gamma   90.00
#
_symmetry.space_group_name_H-M   'P 1'
#
loop_
_entity.id
_entity.type
_entity.pdbx_description
1 polymer ?
#
loop_
_entity_poly.entity_id
_entity_poly.type
_entity_poly.pdbx_seq_one_letter_code
_entity_poly.pdbx_strand_id
1 'polypeptide(L)'
;MLLLVAQTGQWRTALATWRALSSFSASRLPQGKQPIMAIRRETINVWERRAPLAPYHVRKLVRKGVKVIVQPSDRRAYSMQEYSNVGAIIQENIGEASLVIGVKQVPIDNLMPDRTYAFFSHTIKAQEANMPLLDAILEKNIRLVDYEKMVNSEGARVVAFGKYAGVAGMINILHGMGLRLLALGHHTPFMHIGPSHNYRNSEMARQAVRDAGYEIALGRLPRSIGPLTFVFTGSGNVSQGAQEVFQELPHEYIEPEYLPKIVKLGNMTKVYACVVSRDDHYVRKDGGKFNAEEFEAHPDRYASTFSHKIAPYASCIINGIYWAPNSPRLISIPDAKVLLRPTNAPWIPSSPGCPNLPHRLLAICDISADPGGSIEFMRECTTIDSPFCLYDAEQNMDTSSFAGNGVLICSIDNMPAQIPREATDFFGSLLLPYIPEMLRSDAVQPFEQYDANPVVKNAVIASNGRLTPNFQYISEMRHKTKSAHKAAMGSADRRVLILGAGYVSKPVISYLAQDSKTYINVVSQLREELDAIDPVGPNVERTMMDVQRSYDDLDRMIPKYNIVISLLPYSLHASVAELCIKHGVNMVTASYVSPQLAKLHSSAKERGVTILNEVGVDPGIDHMLAMQCFDEVHRLGGKITSYVSWCGGLPAPEHSDSPLRYKFSWFPKGVLMNCLSSARYLQDGQGFSTAAKGLLALGFLNTDPHPSLHPSGPEISWKGFLCQGFGKSPDILTDSLLDLIHEKLGGNKEKLETIVNLGLVSDDPIDKRETPIDTLSNYLAKRLSYGPDERDMILMRHQVGVLWPDGQQEERSIDLVSYGDINGFSAMAKTVGLPTAIATKMILDGEIQRKGVVTPLTRDIYQSLNTEGQVVVPLASEPTSSSSPPGQVINCSSSQQSAGSLAVVALVQIMAAHVVAVVFCAYIIYVAGPGSSLFSWHPTLMVLAYMAAMFEAVLVFSPKSSLVPQMSHHVKVTLHWSLAVMSALLAVAGFAVIFQVKENNNKEHFTSWHGLLGVVTVGYSCMQLLGGSAVKYYHLSSRVIKMRLVDLKMTHAVSGVAAFVLVTATLMSALYSNWVAQRVQGIAWMACALAVSWVGLVVANQVVEAYAARLRPRGAGK
;
A
#
# COMPACT_ATOMS: atom_id res chain seq x y z
N MET A 1 33.99 -24.64 36.70
CA MET A 1 33.48 -24.55 35.32
C MET A 1 34.55 -24.71 34.24
N LEU A 2 35.85 -24.63 34.57
CA LEU A 2 36.99 -24.86 33.66
C LEU A 2 37.50 -26.31 33.60
N LEU A 3 36.87 -27.26 34.31
CA LEU A 3 37.25 -28.68 34.34
C LEU A 3 36.27 -29.61 33.59
N LEU A 4 35.21 -29.06 32.98
CA LEU A 4 34.17 -29.83 32.28
C LEU A 4 34.25 -29.72 30.74
N VAL A 5 35.24 -29.00 30.21
CA VAL A 5 35.40 -28.76 28.76
C VAL A 5 36.47 -29.70 28.13
N ALA A 6 37.11 -30.55 28.94
CA ALA A 6 38.23 -31.38 28.49
C ALA A 6 37.85 -32.66 27.71
N GLN A 7 36.57 -32.96 27.47
CA GLN A 7 36.13 -34.28 26.96
C GLN A 7 35.56 -34.35 25.53
N THR A 8 35.45 -33.25 24.77
CA THR A 8 34.66 -33.29 23.50
C THR A 8 35.45 -33.21 22.20
N GLY A 9 36.78 -33.27 22.19
CA GLY A 9 37.55 -33.66 20.98
C GLY A 9 37.38 -32.81 19.71
N GLN A 10 36.85 -31.58 19.78
CA GLN A 10 36.60 -30.71 18.61
C GLN A 10 37.69 -29.66 18.37
N TRP A 11 38.97 -30.07 18.36
CA TRP A 11 40.10 -29.15 18.16
C TRP A 11 40.44 -28.83 16.69
N ARG A 12 39.91 -29.59 15.72
CA ARG A 12 40.30 -29.44 14.30
C ARG A 12 39.63 -28.29 13.55
N THR A 13 38.44 -27.85 13.97
CA THR A 13 37.69 -26.76 13.32
C THR A 13 38.03 -25.37 13.87
N ALA A 14 38.40 -25.26 15.16
CA ALA A 14 38.80 -23.98 15.77
C ALA A 14 40.21 -23.51 15.34
N LEU A 15 41.12 -24.44 15.05
CA LEU A 15 42.48 -24.13 14.56
C LEU A 15 42.51 -23.68 13.10
N ALA A 16 41.53 -24.05 12.29
CA ALA A 16 41.38 -23.57 10.91
C ALA A 16 40.90 -22.10 10.86
N THR A 17 39.99 -21.72 11.77
CA THR A 17 39.52 -20.34 11.91
C THR A 17 40.59 -19.44 12.56
N TRP A 18 41.40 -19.98 13.48
CA TRP A 18 42.49 -19.22 14.08
C TRP A 18 43.70 -19.04 13.14
N ARG A 19 44.03 -20.04 12.31
CA ARG A 19 45.07 -19.91 11.27
C ARG A 19 44.67 -18.98 10.12
N ALA A 20 43.37 -18.86 9.81
CA ALA A 20 42.86 -17.86 8.86
C ALA A 20 42.90 -16.42 9.41
N LEU A 21 42.88 -16.27 10.74
CA LEU A 21 43.01 -14.97 11.42
C LEU A 21 44.47 -14.59 11.74
N SER A 22 45.40 -15.55 11.76
CA SER A 22 46.81 -15.32 12.10
C SER A 22 47.77 -15.27 10.90
N SER A 23 47.26 -15.30 9.66
CA SER A 23 48.07 -15.17 8.43
C SER A 23 47.86 -13.85 7.68
N PHE A 24 47.51 -12.77 8.38
CA PHE A 24 47.72 -11.42 7.84
C PHE A 24 49.17 -11.01 8.11
N SER A 25 50.07 -11.51 7.27
CA SER A 25 51.36 -10.86 7.06
C SER A 25 51.08 -9.44 6.59
N ALA A 26 51.52 -8.45 7.37
CA ALA A 26 51.49 -7.05 6.98
C ALA A 26 52.42 -6.84 5.77
N SER A 27 51.91 -7.10 4.56
CA SER A 27 52.50 -6.54 3.36
C SER A 27 52.35 -5.03 3.46
N ARG A 28 53.48 -4.36 3.71
CA ARG A 28 53.56 -2.90 3.62
C ARG A 28 53.06 -2.52 2.22
N LEU A 29 52.01 -1.71 2.17
CA LEU A 29 51.54 -1.09 0.93
C LEU A 29 52.72 -0.33 0.30
N PRO A 30 52.92 -0.40 -1.03
CA PRO A 30 54.04 0.23 -1.69
C PRO A 30 54.07 1.75 -1.44
N GLN A 31 55.27 2.30 -1.38
CA GLN A 31 55.54 3.72 -1.20
C GLN A 31 55.13 4.46 -2.49
N GLY A 32 53.86 4.88 -2.59
CA GLY A 32 53.35 5.63 -3.74
C GLY A 32 51.87 5.99 -3.61
N LYS A 33 51.57 7.27 -3.33
CA LYS A 33 50.25 7.92 -3.18
C LYS A 33 49.26 7.27 -2.20
N GLN A 34 48.74 8.07 -1.27
CA GLN A 34 47.69 7.67 -0.35
C GLN A 34 46.45 7.16 -1.12
N PRO A 35 45.88 5.98 -0.82
CA PRO A 35 44.69 5.47 -1.50
C PRO A 35 43.47 6.35 -1.18
N ILE A 36 42.70 6.71 -2.20
CA ILE A 36 41.57 7.64 -2.10
C ILE A 36 40.29 6.95 -2.59
N MET A 37 39.26 6.93 -1.75
CA MET A 37 37.91 6.47 -2.14
C MET A 37 36.85 7.51 -1.84
N ALA A 38 35.73 7.42 -2.54
CA ALA A 38 34.57 8.26 -2.34
C ALA A 38 33.32 7.43 -2.02
N ILE A 39 32.56 7.89 -1.01
CA ILE A 39 31.18 7.48 -0.78
C ILE A 39 30.28 8.54 -1.41
N ARG A 40 29.60 8.18 -2.51
CA ARG A 40 28.72 9.12 -3.22
C ARG A 40 27.44 9.42 -2.46
N ARG A 41 26.72 10.46 -2.87
CA ARG A 41 25.34 10.70 -2.47
C ARG A 41 24.39 9.86 -3.33
N GLU A 42 23.37 9.30 -2.69
CA GLU A 42 22.31 8.58 -3.40
C GLU A 42 21.25 9.57 -3.89
N THR A 43 20.82 9.40 -5.15
CA THR A 43 19.87 10.31 -5.82
C THR A 43 18.73 9.57 -6.51
N ILE A 44 18.71 8.23 -6.47
CA ILE A 44 17.80 7.42 -7.28
C ILE A 44 16.32 7.61 -6.90
N ASN A 45 16.02 7.73 -5.61
CA ASN A 45 14.70 8.05 -5.09
C ASN A 45 14.81 8.70 -3.71
N VAL A 46 13.69 9.21 -3.19
CA VAL A 46 13.62 9.93 -1.91
C VAL A 46 13.84 9.02 -0.70
N TRP A 47 13.49 7.73 -0.83
CA TRP A 47 13.56 6.74 0.25
C TRP A 47 14.96 6.15 0.45
N GLU A 48 15.82 6.21 -0.56
CA GLU A 48 17.19 5.72 -0.49
C GLU A 48 18.06 6.64 0.37
N ARG A 49 18.10 6.30 1.66
CA ARG A 49 18.87 7.00 2.70
C ARG A 49 20.06 6.17 3.18
N ARG A 50 20.24 4.95 2.67
CA ARG A 50 21.35 4.07 3.08
C ARG A 50 22.67 4.58 2.50
N ALA A 51 23.76 4.07 3.06
CA ALA A 51 25.10 4.22 2.51
C ALA A 51 25.79 2.86 2.44
N PRO A 52 26.82 2.68 1.59
CA PRO A 52 27.56 1.43 1.55
C PRO A 52 28.42 1.21 2.81
N LEU A 53 28.81 2.27 3.51
CA LEU A 53 29.64 2.20 4.72
C LEU A 53 29.15 3.20 5.80
N ALA A 54 28.90 2.70 7.00
CA ALA A 54 28.66 3.52 8.19
C ALA A 54 29.93 4.25 8.72
N PRO A 55 29.80 5.30 9.54
CA PRO A 55 30.93 6.03 10.12
C PRO A 55 31.97 5.15 10.83
N TYR A 56 31.57 4.08 11.52
CA TYR A 56 32.56 3.21 12.17
C TYR A 56 33.40 2.40 11.17
N HIS A 57 32.87 2.05 10.00
CA HIS A 57 33.63 1.43 8.92
C HIS A 57 34.64 2.42 8.35
N VAL A 58 34.20 3.65 8.11
CA VAL A 58 35.05 4.74 7.62
C VAL A 58 36.19 5.01 8.61
N ARG A 59 35.90 5.04 9.92
CA ARG A 59 36.94 5.14 10.97
C ARG A 59 38.02 4.07 10.82
N LYS A 60 37.65 2.83 10.51
CA LYS A 60 38.60 1.72 10.32
C LYS A 60 39.47 1.92 9.08
N LEU A 61 38.91 2.46 7.99
CA LEU A 61 39.65 2.76 6.76
C LEU A 61 40.59 3.95 6.92
N VAL A 62 40.12 5.03 7.55
CA VAL A 62 40.94 6.22 7.85
C VAL A 62 42.12 5.86 8.74
N ARG A 63 41.91 5.02 9.78
CA ARG A 63 43.01 4.50 10.63
C ARG A 63 44.02 3.65 9.87
N LYS A 64 43.64 3.05 8.74
CA LYS A 64 44.53 2.32 7.84
C LYS A 64 45.22 3.21 6.80
N GLY A 65 45.05 4.54 6.89
CA GLY A 65 45.66 5.51 6.00
C GLY A 65 44.88 5.81 4.73
N VAL A 66 43.65 5.31 4.57
CA VAL A 66 42.82 5.59 3.39
C VAL A 66 42.19 6.99 3.51
N LYS A 67 42.34 7.82 2.47
CA LYS A 67 41.59 9.08 2.36
C LYS A 67 40.17 8.76 1.91
N VAL A 68 39.19 8.96 2.81
CA VAL A 68 37.78 8.70 2.51
C VAL A 68 37.06 10.02 2.32
N ILE A 69 36.61 10.28 1.09
CA ILE A 69 35.77 11.41 0.74
C ILE A 69 34.31 10.97 0.86
N VAL A 70 33.47 11.82 1.42
CA VAL A 70 32.03 11.58 1.49
C VAL A 70 31.35 12.77 0.84
N GLN A 71 30.56 12.51 -0.20
CA GLN A 71 29.75 13.58 -0.79
C GLN A 71 28.71 14.05 0.24
N PRO A 72 28.54 15.39 0.40
CA PRO A 72 27.49 15.98 1.22
C PRO A 72 26.12 15.36 0.93
N SER A 73 25.28 15.18 1.95
CA SER A 73 23.89 14.72 1.74
C SER A 73 23.09 14.87 3.04
N ASP A 74 21.98 15.60 2.97
CA ASP A 74 21.02 15.71 4.08
C ASP A 74 20.01 14.56 4.08
N ARG A 75 19.97 13.75 3.01
CA ARG A 75 19.09 12.59 2.89
C ARG A 75 19.65 11.36 3.61
N ARG A 76 20.97 11.20 3.64
CA ARG A 76 21.64 10.02 4.19
C ARG A 76 21.32 9.83 5.67
N ALA A 77 21.10 8.59 6.08
CA ALA A 77 20.70 8.25 7.45
C ALA A 77 21.76 8.63 8.51
N TYR A 78 23.04 8.63 8.11
CA TYR A 78 24.16 9.15 8.88
C TYR A 78 24.51 10.56 8.39
N SER A 79 24.58 11.50 9.33
CA SER A 79 24.87 12.90 9.06
C SER A 79 26.30 13.12 8.57
N MET A 80 26.54 14.24 7.88
CA MET A 80 27.88 14.66 7.48
C MET A 80 28.83 14.80 8.68
N GLN A 81 28.32 15.32 9.80
CA GLN A 81 29.09 15.47 11.03
C GLN A 81 29.56 14.12 11.58
N GLU A 82 28.72 13.09 11.54
CA GLU A 82 29.10 11.74 11.99
C GLU A 82 30.27 11.17 11.16
N TYR A 83 30.32 11.43 9.85
CA TYR A 83 31.46 11.06 8.99
C TYR A 83 32.69 11.93 9.23
N SER A 84 32.53 13.25 9.39
CA SER A 84 33.64 14.16 9.67
C SER A 84 34.33 13.80 11.00
N ASN A 85 33.55 13.48 12.04
CA ASN A 85 34.04 13.08 13.36
C ASN A 85 34.91 11.81 13.35
N VAL A 86 34.86 11.00 12.30
CA VAL A 86 35.69 9.79 12.14
C VAL A 86 36.86 9.98 11.17
N GLY A 87 37.11 11.22 10.74
CA GLY A 87 38.22 11.60 9.87
C GLY A 87 37.92 11.48 8.37
N ALA A 88 36.64 11.41 7.98
CA ALA A 88 36.26 11.52 6.57
C ALA A 88 36.26 12.98 6.10
N ILE A 89 36.55 13.22 4.82
CA ILE A 89 36.54 14.55 4.22
C ILE A 89 35.19 14.75 3.53
N ILE A 90 34.44 15.76 3.95
CA ILE A 90 33.16 16.10 3.35
C ILE A 90 33.42 17.04 2.16
N GLN A 91 33.16 16.58 0.94
CA GLN A 91 33.49 17.33 -0.28
C GLN A 91 32.58 16.93 -1.45
N GLU A 92 32.11 17.92 -2.21
CA GLU A 92 31.26 17.70 -3.39
C GLU A 92 32.00 16.98 -4.52
N ASN A 93 33.17 17.52 -4.87
CA ASN A 93 34.02 16.97 -5.92
C ASN A 93 34.74 15.73 -5.40
N ILE A 94 34.46 14.58 -6.04
CA ILE A 94 35.05 13.27 -5.72
C ILE A 94 36.01 12.76 -6.80
N GLY A 95 36.42 13.61 -7.74
CA GLY A 95 37.21 13.21 -8.91
C GLY A 95 38.61 12.68 -8.59
N GLU A 96 39.16 13.00 -7.41
CA GLU A 96 40.43 12.47 -6.94
C GLU A 96 40.34 11.01 -6.44
N ALA A 97 39.13 10.49 -6.18
CA ALA A 97 38.96 9.11 -5.74
C ALA A 97 39.16 8.12 -6.89
N SER A 98 39.94 7.07 -6.67
CA SER A 98 40.11 5.96 -7.63
C SER A 98 38.97 4.95 -7.56
N LEU A 99 38.38 4.80 -6.37
CA LEU A 99 37.21 3.96 -6.09
C LEU A 99 36.02 4.82 -5.66
N VAL A 100 34.92 4.73 -6.39
CA VAL A 100 33.64 5.36 -6.04
C VAL A 100 32.64 4.28 -5.66
N ILE A 101 32.12 4.33 -4.44
CA ILE A 101 31.13 3.37 -3.95
C ILE A 101 29.79 4.03 -3.67
N GLY A 102 28.71 3.35 -4.05
CA GLY A 102 27.33 3.70 -3.73
C GLY A 102 26.52 2.46 -3.37
N VAL A 103 25.25 2.62 -3.05
CA VAL A 103 24.28 1.54 -2.89
C VAL A 103 23.62 1.25 -4.24
N LYS A 104 23.07 2.27 -4.90
CA LYS A 104 22.33 2.11 -6.16
C LYS A 104 23.11 2.70 -7.34
N GLN A 105 22.57 2.52 -8.55
CA GLN A 105 23.16 3.02 -9.79
C GLN A 105 23.42 4.52 -9.78
N VAL A 106 24.45 4.92 -10.53
CA VAL A 106 24.90 6.31 -10.69
C VAL A 106 24.23 6.89 -11.94
N PRO A 107 23.67 8.11 -11.88
CA PRO A 107 23.23 8.81 -13.09
C PRO A 107 24.35 8.88 -14.12
N ILE A 108 24.03 8.65 -15.40
CA ILE A 108 24.99 8.53 -16.49
C ILE A 108 25.90 9.78 -16.58
N ASP A 109 25.32 10.96 -16.42
CA ASP A 109 26.04 12.24 -16.49
C ASP A 109 27.07 12.42 -15.36
N ASN A 110 26.90 11.70 -14.26
CA ASN A 110 27.79 11.74 -13.10
C ASN A 110 28.89 10.67 -13.15
N LEU A 111 28.89 9.79 -14.17
CA LEU A 111 29.94 8.81 -14.36
C LEU A 111 31.23 9.47 -14.85
N MET A 112 32.28 9.30 -14.05
CA MET A 112 33.63 9.76 -14.37
C MET A 112 34.43 8.65 -15.07
N PRO A 113 35.14 8.97 -16.16
CA PRO A 113 35.93 7.98 -16.90
C PRO A 113 37.15 7.50 -16.12
N ASP A 114 37.64 6.31 -16.48
CA ASP A 114 38.87 5.72 -15.96
C ASP A 114 38.88 5.58 -14.43
N ARG A 115 37.76 5.09 -13.87
CA ARG A 115 37.56 4.88 -12.43
C ARG A 115 36.97 3.51 -12.13
N THR A 116 37.19 3.05 -10.90
CA THR A 116 36.52 1.86 -10.37
C THR A 116 35.24 2.27 -9.65
N TYR A 117 34.11 1.66 -10.00
CA TYR A 117 32.83 1.85 -9.32
C TYR A 117 32.36 0.55 -8.66
N ALA A 118 31.73 0.65 -7.49
CA ALA A 118 31.05 -0.48 -6.87
C ALA A 118 29.64 -0.09 -6.36
N PHE A 119 28.62 -0.75 -6.91
CA PHE A 119 27.19 -0.58 -6.56
C PHE A 119 26.34 -1.73 -7.13
N PHE A 120 25.07 -1.84 -6.74
CA PHE A 120 24.11 -2.74 -7.40
C PHE A 120 23.73 -2.15 -8.76
N SER A 121 24.27 -2.70 -9.85
CA SER A 121 24.07 -2.12 -11.19
C SER A 121 22.78 -2.58 -11.88
N HIS A 122 22.25 -3.74 -11.48
CA HIS A 122 21.10 -4.39 -12.12
C HIS A 122 21.29 -4.66 -13.63
N THR A 123 22.54 -4.71 -14.12
CA THR A 123 22.86 -4.90 -15.55
C THR A 123 22.96 -6.37 -15.97
N ILE A 124 23.18 -7.28 -15.03
CA ILE A 124 23.48 -8.70 -15.28
C ILE A 124 22.34 -9.50 -15.93
N LYS A 125 21.10 -9.00 -15.86
CA LYS A 125 19.90 -9.57 -16.48
C LYS A 125 19.63 -9.02 -17.89
N ALA A 126 20.48 -8.14 -18.41
CA ALA A 126 20.33 -7.48 -19.72
C ALA A 126 18.95 -6.84 -19.97
N GLN A 127 18.31 -6.30 -18.93
CA GLN A 127 17.04 -5.59 -19.05
C GLN A 127 17.24 -4.24 -19.75
N GLU A 128 16.36 -3.90 -20.69
CA GLU A 128 16.46 -2.73 -21.58
C GLU A 128 16.72 -1.43 -20.80
N ALA A 129 16.00 -1.21 -19.69
CA ALA A 129 16.12 -0.03 -18.85
C ALA A 129 17.53 0.21 -18.27
N ASN A 130 18.33 -0.84 -18.06
CA ASN A 130 19.66 -0.75 -17.43
C ASN A 130 20.80 -0.73 -18.45
N MET A 131 20.52 -0.91 -19.75
CA MET A 131 21.55 -0.97 -20.78
C MET A 131 22.22 0.38 -21.09
N PRO A 132 21.53 1.54 -21.10
CA PRO A 132 22.20 2.83 -21.27
C PRO A 132 23.29 3.09 -20.23
N LEU A 133 23.08 2.65 -18.98
CA LEU A 133 24.08 2.73 -17.92
C LEU A 133 25.30 1.85 -18.25
N LEU A 134 25.09 0.61 -18.68
CA LEU A 134 26.17 -0.30 -19.05
C LEU A 134 26.97 0.23 -20.25
N ASP A 135 26.29 0.79 -21.25
CA ASP A 135 26.94 1.37 -22.42
C ASP A 135 27.83 2.56 -22.04
N ALA A 136 27.34 3.46 -21.18
CA ALA A 136 28.14 4.56 -20.65
C ALA A 136 29.34 4.07 -19.81
N ILE A 137 29.18 2.99 -19.05
CA ILE A 137 30.27 2.37 -18.27
C ILE A 137 31.38 1.83 -19.19
N LEU A 138 31.00 1.19 -20.30
CA LEU A 138 31.95 0.70 -21.30
C LEU A 138 32.64 1.87 -22.02
N GLU A 139 31.88 2.86 -22.49
CA GLU A 139 32.41 4.03 -23.20
C GLU A 139 33.40 4.83 -22.34
N LYS A 140 33.08 5.03 -21.07
CA LYS A 140 33.92 5.77 -20.11
C LYS A 140 35.07 4.94 -19.52
N ASN A 141 35.29 3.72 -20.01
CA ASN A 141 36.33 2.83 -19.52
C ASN A 141 36.29 2.59 -17.99
N ILE A 142 35.08 2.42 -17.46
CA ILE A 142 34.86 2.21 -16.03
C ILE A 142 35.04 0.73 -15.68
N ARG A 143 35.76 0.46 -14.58
CA ARG A 143 35.74 -0.88 -13.96
C ARG A 143 34.58 -0.99 -12.99
N LEU A 144 33.56 -1.75 -13.34
CA LEU A 144 32.34 -1.90 -12.53
C LEU A 144 32.36 -3.20 -11.72
N VAL A 145 32.36 -3.09 -10.39
CA VAL A 145 32.12 -4.20 -9.46
C VAL A 145 30.66 -4.21 -9.04
N ASP A 146 29.94 -5.30 -9.31
CA ASP A 146 28.55 -5.44 -8.89
C ASP A 146 28.44 -6.26 -7.59
N TYR A 147 27.89 -5.66 -6.54
CA TYR A 147 27.69 -6.34 -5.26
C TYR A 147 26.77 -7.57 -5.37
N GLU A 148 25.93 -7.66 -6.40
CA GLU A 148 25.09 -8.82 -6.68
C GLU A 148 25.88 -10.07 -7.06
N LYS A 149 27.08 -9.89 -7.62
CA LYS A 149 27.96 -10.97 -8.08
C LYS A 149 29.13 -11.27 -7.15
N MET A 150 29.17 -10.63 -5.98
CA MET A 150 30.10 -11.00 -4.91
C MET A 150 29.60 -12.28 -4.22
N VAL A 151 30.10 -13.43 -4.68
CA VAL A 151 29.77 -14.77 -4.17
C VAL A 151 31.02 -15.50 -3.69
N ASN A 152 30.87 -16.35 -2.67
CA ASN A 152 31.94 -17.21 -2.18
C ASN A 152 32.15 -18.44 -3.11
N SER A 153 33.07 -19.33 -2.74
CA SER A 153 33.38 -20.56 -3.50
C SER A 153 32.20 -21.55 -3.60
N GLU A 154 31.20 -21.43 -2.72
CA GLU A 154 30.00 -22.25 -2.69
C GLU A 154 28.84 -21.59 -3.48
N GLY A 155 29.09 -20.45 -4.13
CA GLY A 155 28.08 -19.68 -4.86
C GLY A 155 27.16 -18.83 -3.98
N ALA A 156 27.37 -18.81 -2.66
CA ALA A 156 26.58 -18.02 -1.72
C ALA A 156 27.02 -16.54 -1.73
N ARG A 157 26.04 -15.65 -1.80
CA ARG A 157 26.27 -14.20 -1.82
C ARG A 157 26.85 -13.71 -0.49
N VAL A 158 27.96 -12.98 -0.53
CA VAL A 158 28.67 -12.51 0.68
C VAL A 158 28.25 -11.12 1.15
N VAL A 159 27.73 -10.27 0.26
CA VAL A 159 27.31 -8.91 0.59
C VAL A 159 25.86 -8.69 0.11
N ALA A 160 24.91 -8.60 1.05
CA ALA A 160 23.48 -8.43 0.75
C ALA A 160 22.72 -7.71 1.88
N PHE A 161 21.59 -7.08 1.54
CA PHE A 161 20.69 -6.43 2.52
C PHE A 161 19.58 -7.34 3.08
N GLY A 162 19.57 -8.63 2.70
CA GLY A 162 18.41 -9.52 2.89
C GLY A 162 17.84 -9.53 4.32
N LYS A 163 18.68 -9.49 5.35
CA LYS A 163 18.23 -9.47 6.75
C LYS A 163 17.26 -8.33 7.06
N TYR A 164 17.61 -7.10 6.67
CA TYR A 164 16.78 -5.93 6.95
C TYR A 164 15.61 -5.78 5.98
N ALA A 165 15.63 -6.46 4.83
CA ALA A 165 14.43 -6.64 4.02
C ALA A 165 13.40 -7.48 4.78
N GLY A 166 13.84 -8.57 5.42
CA GLY A 166 13.02 -9.40 6.30
C GLY A 166 12.42 -8.63 7.48
N VAL A 167 13.25 -7.86 8.19
CA VAL A 167 12.82 -7.03 9.33
C VAL A 167 11.74 -6.03 8.90
N ALA A 168 11.99 -5.23 7.85
CA ALA A 168 11.03 -4.26 7.36
C ALA A 168 9.75 -4.91 6.80
N GLY A 169 9.89 -6.02 6.07
CA GLY A 169 8.74 -6.76 5.52
C GLY A 169 7.82 -7.28 6.61
N MET A 170 8.38 -7.85 7.68
CA MET A 170 7.57 -8.32 8.81
C MET A 170 6.84 -7.20 9.53
N ILE A 171 7.50 -6.06 9.76
CA ILE A 171 6.87 -4.89 10.41
C ILE A 171 5.71 -4.37 9.53
N ASN A 172 5.95 -4.23 8.22
CA ASN A 172 4.92 -3.75 7.29
C ASN A 172 3.75 -4.72 7.20
N ILE A 173 3.96 -6.02 7.08
CA ILE A 173 2.83 -6.94 6.96
C ILE A 173 2.01 -7.03 8.25
N LEU A 174 2.63 -6.89 9.43
CA LEU A 174 1.89 -6.77 10.69
C LEU A 174 1.03 -5.50 10.73
N HIS A 175 1.58 -4.36 10.30
CA HIS A 175 0.82 -3.13 10.13
C HIS A 175 -0.35 -3.31 9.15
N GLY A 176 -0.08 -3.87 7.96
CA GLY A 176 -1.09 -4.15 6.94
C GLY A 176 -2.17 -5.12 7.42
N MET A 177 -1.82 -6.15 8.19
CA MET A 177 -2.78 -7.04 8.84
C MET A 177 -3.67 -6.30 9.83
N GLY A 178 -3.15 -5.33 10.58
CA GLY A 178 -3.95 -4.45 11.42
C GLY A 178 -5.04 -3.74 10.62
N LEU A 179 -4.64 -3.05 9.55
CA LEU A 179 -5.56 -2.34 8.65
C LEU A 179 -6.57 -3.27 7.97
N ARG A 180 -6.11 -4.42 7.46
CA ARG A 180 -6.95 -5.43 6.80
C ARG A 180 -8.00 -5.99 7.76
N LEU A 181 -7.60 -6.35 8.97
CA LEU A 181 -8.53 -6.88 9.97
C LEU A 181 -9.53 -5.81 10.43
N LEU A 182 -9.11 -4.55 10.60
CA LEU A 182 -10.01 -3.45 10.90
C LEU A 182 -11.05 -3.24 9.80
N ALA A 183 -10.61 -3.23 8.53
CA ALA A 183 -11.49 -3.08 7.37
C ALA A 183 -12.48 -4.26 7.24
N LEU A 184 -12.12 -5.43 7.75
CA LEU A 184 -13.00 -6.60 7.88
C LEU A 184 -13.82 -6.60 9.18
N GLY A 185 -13.82 -5.51 9.95
CA GLY A 185 -14.63 -5.35 11.16
C GLY A 185 -14.04 -5.97 12.43
N HIS A 186 -12.74 -6.24 12.46
CA HIS A 186 -12.04 -6.81 13.61
C HIS A 186 -10.99 -5.85 14.20
N HIS A 187 -11.22 -5.41 15.43
CA HIS A 187 -10.22 -4.69 16.21
C HIS A 187 -9.16 -5.67 16.77
N THR A 188 -7.89 -5.45 16.44
CA THR A 188 -6.79 -6.32 16.89
C THR A 188 -5.57 -5.50 17.35
N PRO A 189 -4.70 -6.06 18.21
CA PRO A 189 -3.49 -5.37 18.66
C PRO A 189 -2.54 -4.93 17.53
N PHE A 190 -2.62 -5.55 16.35
CA PHE A 190 -1.81 -5.17 15.19
C PHE A 190 -2.09 -3.73 14.70
N MET A 191 -3.26 -3.17 15.03
CA MET A 191 -3.64 -1.79 14.69
C MET A 191 -2.69 -0.72 15.25
N HIS A 192 -1.93 -1.05 16.30
CA HIS A 192 -1.01 -0.11 16.95
C HIS A 192 0.42 -0.20 16.42
N ILE A 193 0.69 -1.11 15.46
CA ILE A 193 1.97 -1.20 14.78
C ILE A 193 1.91 -0.27 13.58
N GLY A 194 2.75 0.77 13.56
CA GLY A 194 2.95 1.62 12.38
C GLY A 194 3.84 0.96 11.30
N PRO A 195 3.90 1.54 10.08
CA PRO A 195 4.78 1.06 9.01
C PRO A 195 6.26 1.25 9.37
N SER A 196 7.14 0.48 8.73
CA SER A 196 8.57 0.39 9.09
C SER A 196 9.28 1.74 9.10
N HIS A 197 8.99 2.61 8.13
CA HIS A 197 9.64 3.91 7.99
C HIS A 197 9.23 4.94 9.06
N ASN A 198 8.19 4.68 9.86
CA ASN A 198 7.80 5.52 10.98
C ASN A 198 8.72 5.36 12.20
N TYR A 199 9.51 4.29 12.24
CA TYR A 199 10.44 4.05 13.34
C TYR A 199 11.84 4.56 12.99
N ARG A 200 12.53 5.12 13.99
CA ARG A 200 13.91 5.61 13.83
C ARG A 200 14.92 4.47 13.62
N ASN A 201 14.62 3.29 14.16
CA ASN A 201 15.43 2.07 14.09
C ASN A 201 14.54 0.83 14.31
N SER A 202 15.07 -0.35 14.00
CA SER A 202 14.35 -1.62 14.14
C SER A 202 13.95 -1.93 15.58
N GLU A 203 14.73 -1.49 16.57
CA GLU A 203 14.43 -1.76 17.98
C GLU A 203 13.16 -1.03 18.46
N MET A 204 12.92 0.19 17.99
CA MET A 204 11.65 0.89 18.23
C MET A 204 10.47 0.16 17.58
N ALA A 205 10.65 -0.34 16.35
CA ALA A 205 9.61 -1.11 15.67
C ALA A 205 9.30 -2.42 16.41
N ARG A 206 10.34 -3.15 16.82
CA ARG A 206 10.22 -4.38 17.63
C ARG A 206 9.55 -4.10 18.97
N GLN A 207 9.76 -2.93 19.57
CA GLN A 207 9.03 -2.55 20.78
C GLN A 207 7.52 -2.41 20.52
N ALA A 208 7.10 -1.79 19.41
CA ALA A 208 5.68 -1.73 19.05
C ALA A 208 5.07 -3.12 18.81
N VAL A 209 5.83 -4.02 18.18
CA VAL A 209 5.42 -5.44 18.02
C VAL A 209 5.33 -6.14 19.38
N ARG A 210 6.27 -5.91 20.31
CA ARG A 210 6.19 -6.42 21.69
C ARG A 210 4.96 -5.91 22.43
N ASP A 211 4.61 -4.64 22.27
CA ASP A 211 3.45 -4.04 22.92
C ASP A 211 2.15 -4.69 22.40
N ALA A 212 2.03 -4.88 21.08
CA ALA A 212 0.95 -5.68 20.50
C ALA A 212 0.99 -7.14 21.02
N GLY A 213 2.16 -7.73 21.15
CA GLY A 213 2.36 -9.06 21.72
C GLY A 213 1.90 -9.18 23.17
N TYR A 214 2.13 -8.16 24.00
CA TYR A 214 1.61 -8.09 25.37
C TYR A 214 0.08 -8.09 25.38
N GLU A 215 -0.57 -7.35 24.48
CA GLU A 215 -2.02 -7.35 24.34
C GLU A 215 -2.59 -8.70 23.89
N ILE A 216 -1.93 -9.37 22.95
CA ILE A 216 -2.29 -10.73 22.55
C ILE A 216 -2.18 -11.68 23.75
N ALA A 217 -1.10 -11.60 24.53
CA ALA A 217 -0.92 -12.38 25.76
C ALA A 217 -1.93 -12.02 26.86
N LEU A 218 -2.49 -10.81 26.86
CA LEU A 218 -3.61 -10.37 27.70
C LEU A 218 -4.96 -10.95 27.23
N GLY A 219 -5.01 -11.67 26.12
CA GLY A 219 -6.23 -12.27 25.55
C GLY A 219 -7.05 -11.27 24.73
N ARG A 220 -6.44 -10.17 24.27
CA ARG A 220 -7.10 -9.13 23.46
C ARG A 220 -7.16 -9.46 21.96
N LEU A 221 -6.66 -10.64 21.56
CA LEU A 221 -6.86 -11.14 20.19
C LEU A 221 -8.26 -11.80 20.09
N PRO A 222 -9.14 -11.34 19.20
CA PRO A 222 -10.48 -11.92 19.03
C PRO A 222 -10.42 -13.39 18.65
N ARG A 223 -11.32 -14.21 19.20
CA ARG A 223 -11.42 -15.63 18.85
C ARG A 223 -11.93 -15.87 17.42
N SER A 224 -12.70 -14.91 16.88
CA SER A 224 -13.33 -14.99 15.56
C SER A 224 -12.33 -15.05 14.38
N ILE A 225 -11.08 -14.63 14.61
CA ILE A 225 -10.06 -14.57 13.56
C ILE A 225 -8.99 -15.67 13.70
N GLY A 226 -9.00 -16.40 14.81
CA GLY A 226 -7.97 -17.37 15.14
C GLY A 226 -8.27 -18.79 14.66
N PRO A 227 -7.30 -19.72 14.81
CA PRO A 227 -5.90 -19.45 15.15
C PRO A 227 -5.16 -18.82 13.96
N LEU A 228 -4.36 -17.78 14.22
CA LEU A 228 -3.56 -17.11 13.19
C LEU A 228 -2.25 -17.88 12.96
N THR A 229 -1.99 -18.23 11.71
CA THR A 229 -0.81 -18.99 11.28
C THR A 229 0.04 -18.17 10.31
N PHE A 230 1.30 -17.94 10.67
CA PHE A 230 2.28 -17.22 9.85
C PHE A 230 3.24 -18.23 9.24
N VAL A 231 3.34 -18.24 7.91
CA VAL A 231 4.19 -19.17 7.17
C VAL A 231 5.37 -18.41 6.57
N PHE A 232 6.59 -18.77 6.96
CA PHE A 232 7.83 -18.21 6.44
C PHE A 232 8.42 -19.16 5.41
N THR A 233 8.67 -18.69 4.20
CA THR A 233 9.33 -19.50 3.17
C THR A 233 10.83 -19.18 3.10
N GLY A 234 11.63 -20.23 2.94
CA GLY A 234 13.09 -20.12 2.85
C GLY A 234 13.78 -20.02 4.21
N SER A 235 15.08 -20.33 4.20
CA SER A 235 15.95 -20.36 5.39
C SER A 235 17.03 -19.26 5.40
N GLY A 236 17.02 -18.38 4.37
CA GLY A 236 18.01 -17.33 4.20
C GLY A 236 17.83 -16.13 5.14
N ASN A 237 18.71 -15.13 4.97
CA ASN A 237 18.74 -13.91 5.79
C ASN A 237 17.39 -13.17 5.85
N VAL A 238 16.62 -13.17 4.76
CA VAL A 238 15.29 -12.53 4.69
C VAL A 238 14.33 -13.19 5.68
N SER A 239 14.16 -14.51 5.58
CA SER A 239 13.30 -15.29 6.49
C SER A 239 13.75 -15.14 7.94
N GLN A 240 15.05 -15.22 8.22
CA GLN A 240 15.59 -15.02 9.58
C GLN A 240 15.29 -13.62 10.13
N GLY A 241 15.48 -12.57 9.32
CA GLY A 241 15.17 -11.19 9.72
C GLY A 241 13.69 -10.96 10.01
N ALA A 242 12.80 -11.58 9.21
CA ALA A 242 11.37 -11.52 9.47
C ALA A 242 10.99 -12.25 10.78
N GLN A 243 11.58 -13.42 11.01
CA GLN A 243 11.38 -14.20 12.23
C GLN A 243 11.86 -13.46 13.49
N GLU A 244 12.98 -12.73 13.44
CA GLU A 244 13.48 -11.93 14.57
C GLU A 244 12.48 -10.86 15.06
N VAL A 245 11.67 -10.32 14.16
CA VAL A 245 10.58 -9.39 14.50
C VAL A 245 9.37 -10.16 14.99
N PHE A 246 8.98 -11.22 14.30
CA PHE A 246 7.81 -12.03 14.67
C PHE A 246 7.95 -12.64 16.08
N GLN A 247 9.17 -13.01 16.49
CA GLN A 247 9.46 -13.58 17.80
C GLN A 247 9.12 -12.65 18.98
N GLU A 248 8.88 -11.36 18.73
CA GLU A 248 8.40 -10.41 19.73
C GLU A 248 6.91 -10.62 20.08
N LEU A 249 6.14 -11.36 19.25
CA LEU A 249 4.77 -11.78 19.53
C LEU A 249 4.75 -13.04 20.42
N PRO A 250 3.69 -13.29 21.20
CA PRO A 250 3.49 -14.55 21.91
C PRO A 250 3.11 -15.66 20.90
N HIS A 251 4.13 -16.38 20.42
CA HIS A 251 4.01 -17.34 19.34
C HIS A 251 4.33 -18.78 19.75
N GLU A 252 3.98 -19.72 18.89
CA GLU A 252 4.35 -21.14 18.98
C GLU A 252 4.80 -21.63 17.60
N TYR A 253 6.05 -22.11 17.49
CA TYR A 253 6.55 -22.70 16.26
C TYR A 253 6.03 -24.12 16.08
N ILE A 254 5.64 -24.45 14.85
CA ILE A 254 5.11 -25.75 14.46
C ILE A 254 5.76 -26.23 13.16
N GLU A 255 5.88 -27.55 13.04
CA GLU A 255 6.30 -28.17 11.78
C GLU A 255 5.18 -28.09 10.72
N PRO A 256 5.53 -28.04 9.42
CA PRO A 256 4.56 -27.94 8.32
C PRO A 256 3.44 -28.98 8.36
N GLU A 257 3.75 -30.21 8.76
CA GLU A 257 2.81 -31.33 8.86
C GLU A 257 1.68 -31.10 9.89
N TYR A 258 1.91 -30.23 10.89
CA TYR A 258 0.93 -29.93 11.94
C TYR A 258 -0.02 -28.78 11.59
N LEU A 259 0.23 -28.03 10.52
CA LEU A 259 -0.63 -26.92 10.07
C LEU A 259 -2.12 -27.32 9.99
N PRO A 260 -2.52 -28.43 9.32
CA PRO A 260 -3.92 -28.83 9.25
C PRO A 260 -4.57 -29.11 10.61
N LYS A 261 -3.79 -29.62 11.57
CA LYS A 261 -4.26 -29.94 12.93
C LYS A 261 -4.44 -28.67 13.75
N ILE A 262 -3.49 -27.73 13.66
CA ILE A 262 -3.55 -26.45 14.36
C ILE A 262 -4.73 -25.60 13.87
N VAL A 263 -5.00 -25.58 12.57
CA VAL A 263 -6.17 -24.89 12.01
C VAL A 263 -7.49 -25.34 12.65
N LYS A 264 -7.61 -26.63 12.98
CA LYS A 264 -8.85 -27.23 13.51
C LYS A 264 -8.95 -27.21 15.04
N LEU A 265 -7.84 -27.42 15.73
CA LEU A 265 -7.81 -27.68 17.18
C LEU A 265 -6.91 -26.70 17.96
N GLY A 266 -6.26 -25.76 17.26
CA GLY A 266 -5.36 -24.79 17.84
C GLY A 266 -6.09 -23.78 18.73
N ASN A 267 -5.32 -23.06 19.54
CA ASN A 267 -5.88 -22.02 20.40
C ASN A 267 -6.18 -20.77 19.57
N MET A 268 -7.45 -20.38 19.54
CA MET A 268 -7.99 -19.25 18.78
C MET A 268 -7.42 -17.87 19.17
N THR A 269 -6.72 -17.78 20.29
CA THR A 269 -6.13 -16.53 20.80
C THR A 269 -4.59 -16.53 20.72
N LYS A 270 -3.99 -17.59 20.16
CA LYS A 270 -2.56 -17.71 19.95
C LYS A 270 -2.18 -17.41 18.50
N VAL A 271 -0.92 -17.04 18.32
CA VAL A 271 -0.27 -16.92 17.01
C VAL A 271 0.68 -18.10 16.83
N TYR A 272 0.67 -18.70 15.65
CA TYR A 272 1.52 -19.83 15.29
C TYR A 272 2.47 -19.46 14.16
N ALA A 273 3.68 -19.99 14.17
CA ALA A 273 4.64 -19.84 13.08
C ALA A 273 5.05 -21.19 12.51
N CYS A 274 5.22 -21.23 11.20
CA CYS A 274 5.74 -22.39 10.47
C CYS A 274 6.84 -21.91 9.53
N VAL A 275 8.03 -22.50 9.61
CA VAL A 275 9.12 -22.25 8.65
C VAL A 275 9.09 -23.38 7.64
N VAL A 276 9.08 -23.04 6.37
CA VAL A 276 8.92 -23.99 5.27
C VAL A 276 10.17 -23.95 4.39
N SER A 277 10.81 -25.10 4.26
CA SER A 277 11.98 -25.36 3.45
C SER A 277 11.59 -25.95 2.08
N ARG A 278 12.58 -26.08 1.20
CA ARG A 278 12.36 -26.65 -0.15
C ARG A 278 11.86 -28.11 -0.11
N ASP A 279 12.34 -28.90 0.85
CA ASP A 279 11.95 -30.32 1.00
C ASP A 279 10.49 -30.49 1.42
N ASP A 280 9.92 -29.47 2.07
CA ASP A 280 8.54 -29.53 2.58
C ASP A 280 7.48 -29.40 1.47
N HIS A 281 7.83 -28.79 0.33
CA HIS A 281 6.85 -28.49 -0.72
C HIS A 281 7.29 -28.79 -2.14
N TYR A 282 8.58 -28.96 -2.45
CA TYR A 282 9.00 -29.43 -3.76
C TYR A 282 9.04 -30.95 -3.81
N VAL A 283 8.40 -31.52 -4.83
CA VAL A 283 8.38 -32.97 -5.08
C VAL A 283 8.79 -33.25 -6.51
N ARG A 284 9.45 -34.38 -6.77
CA ARG A 284 9.71 -34.78 -8.16
C ARG A 284 8.39 -35.14 -8.84
N LYS A 285 8.26 -34.78 -10.12
CA LYS A 285 7.06 -35.07 -10.92
C LYS A 285 6.82 -36.58 -11.12
N ASP A 286 7.86 -37.40 -10.97
CA ASP A 286 7.78 -38.87 -11.02
C ASP A 286 7.45 -39.52 -9.66
N GLY A 287 7.21 -38.73 -8.62
CA GLY A 287 6.85 -39.20 -7.28
C GLY A 287 8.04 -39.40 -6.32
N GLY A 288 9.27 -39.09 -6.74
CA GLY A 288 10.45 -39.11 -5.86
C GLY A 288 10.51 -37.95 -4.84
N LYS A 289 11.35 -38.11 -3.81
CA LYS A 289 11.62 -37.08 -2.79
C LYS A 289 12.46 -35.91 -3.35
N PHE A 290 12.46 -34.78 -2.64
CA PHE A 290 13.30 -33.64 -2.98
C PHE A 290 14.79 -34.00 -2.88
N ASN A 291 15.57 -33.61 -3.90
CA ASN A 291 17.02 -33.64 -3.88
C ASN A 291 17.55 -32.26 -4.27
N ALA A 292 18.32 -31.63 -3.39
CA ALA A 292 18.79 -30.27 -3.60
C ALA A 292 19.75 -30.13 -4.78
N GLU A 293 20.71 -31.06 -4.95
CA GLU A 293 21.70 -31.00 -6.04
C GLU A 293 21.04 -31.20 -7.41
N GLU A 294 20.10 -32.15 -7.51
CA GLU A 294 19.34 -32.35 -8.74
C GLU A 294 18.41 -31.18 -9.04
N PHE A 295 17.76 -30.60 -8.04
CA PHE A 295 16.89 -29.44 -8.23
C PHE A 295 17.65 -28.23 -8.79
N GLU A 296 18.88 -27.98 -8.33
CA GLU A 296 19.69 -26.87 -8.88
C GLU A 296 20.06 -27.11 -10.35
N ALA A 297 20.31 -28.36 -10.76
CA ALA A 297 20.65 -28.70 -12.14
C ALA A 297 19.42 -28.80 -13.07
N HIS A 298 18.30 -29.32 -12.56
CA HIS A 298 17.08 -29.67 -13.31
C HIS A 298 15.81 -29.31 -12.53
N PRO A 299 15.54 -28.01 -12.30
CA PRO A 299 14.37 -27.57 -11.53
C PRO A 299 13.04 -27.92 -12.23
N ASP A 300 13.06 -28.14 -13.55
CA ASP A 300 11.92 -28.52 -14.37
C ASP A 300 11.34 -29.91 -14.04
N ARG A 301 12.14 -30.78 -13.40
CA ARG A 301 11.71 -32.11 -12.94
C ARG A 301 10.85 -32.07 -11.68
N TYR A 302 10.77 -30.92 -11.03
CA TYR A 302 10.07 -30.74 -9.77
C TYR A 302 8.75 -29.99 -9.96
N ALA A 303 7.81 -30.21 -9.04
CA ALA A 303 6.57 -29.46 -8.91
C ALA A 303 6.44 -28.95 -7.47
N SER A 304 5.83 -27.78 -7.29
CA SER A 304 5.51 -27.26 -5.97
C SER A 304 4.14 -27.76 -5.52
N THR A 305 4.07 -28.27 -4.29
CA THR A 305 2.83 -28.65 -3.60
C THR A 305 2.41 -27.61 -2.57
N PHE A 306 3.09 -26.46 -2.52
CA PHE A 306 2.91 -25.42 -1.52
C PHE A 306 1.45 -24.90 -1.47
N SER A 307 0.86 -24.64 -2.63
CA SER A 307 -0.53 -24.17 -2.77
C SER A 307 -1.59 -25.12 -2.20
N HIS A 308 -1.29 -26.43 -2.10
CA HIS A 308 -2.24 -27.45 -1.66
C HIS A 308 -1.95 -27.98 -0.25
N LYS A 309 -0.67 -28.08 0.14
CA LYS A 309 -0.26 -28.65 1.42
C LYS A 309 -0.03 -27.63 2.52
N ILE A 310 0.33 -26.38 2.17
CA ILE A 310 0.79 -25.37 3.11
C ILE A 310 -0.11 -24.14 3.10
N ALA A 311 -0.22 -23.47 1.94
CA ALA A 311 -0.94 -22.21 1.78
C ALA A 311 -2.41 -22.23 2.27
N PRO A 312 -3.21 -23.33 2.11
CA PRO A 312 -4.59 -23.37 2.59
C PRO A 312 -4.72 -23.18 4.11
N TYR A 313 -3.64 -23.41 4.84
CA TYR A 313 -3.60 -23.35 6.29
C TYR A 313 -2.98 -22.05 6.82
N ALA A 314 -2.46 -21.18 5.95
CA ALA A 314 -1.78 -19.94 6.32
C ALA A 314 -2.77 -18.78 6.47
N SER A 315 -2.63 -17.99 7.53
CA SER A 315 -3.29 -16.68 7.66
C SER A 315 -2.48 -15.56 7.02
N CYS A 316 -1.16 -15.66 7.11
CA CYS A 316 -0.21 -14.74 6.49
C CYS A 316 0.98 -15.52 5.95
N ILE A 317 1.42 -15.21 4.73
CA ILE A 317 2.62 -15.79 4.13
C ILE A 317 3.70 -14.70 4.08
N ILE A 318 4.90 -15.01 4.56
CA ILE A 318 6.09 -14.19 4.43
C ILE A 318 7.02 -14.90 3.44
N ASN A 319 7.01 -14.43 2.21
CA ASN A 319 7.81 -15.03 1.15
C ASN A 319 9.22 -14.44 1.12
N GLY A 320 10.22 -15.27 1.44
CA GLY A 320 11.62 -14.86 1.53
C GLY A 320 12.57 -15.70 0.67
N ILE A 321 12.04 -16.42 -0.32
CA ILE A 321 12.85 -17.28 -1.20
C ILE A 321 13.54 -16.49 -2.30
N TYR A 322 14.63 -17.05 -2.80
CA TYR A 322 15.12 -16.75 -4.13
C TYR A 322 14.38 -17.64 -5.13
N TRP A 323 13.87 -17.06 -6.23
CA TRP A 323 13.18 -17.78 -7.28
C TRP A 323 13.86 -17.57 -8.63
N ALA A 324 14.13 -18.65 -9.35
CA ALA A 324 14.67 -18.62 -10.70
C ALA A 324 13.55 -18.88 -11.73
N PRO A 325 13.61 -18.30 -12.94
CA PRO A 325 12.56 -18.45 -13.97
C PRO A 325 12.13 -19.89 -14.30
N ASN A 326 13.05 -20.85 -14.18
CA ASN A 326 12.80 -22.26 -14.48
C ASN A 326 12.34 -23.07 -13.24
N SER A 327 12.23 -22.43 -12.07
CA SER A 327 11.78 -23.07 -10.83
C SER A 327 10.25 -23.05 -10.72
N PRO A 328 9.63 -24.11 -10.17
CA PRO A 328 8.18 -24.11 -9.98
C PRO A 328 7.73 -23.02 -9.00
N ARG A 329 6.60 -22.38 -9.31
CA ARG A 329 6.02 -21.31 -8.51
C ARG A 329 5.43 -21.84 -7.19
N LEU A 330 5.31 -20.98 -6.18
CA LEU A 330 4.66 -21.32 -4.91
C LEU A 330 3.14 -21.26 -5.03
N ILE A 331 2.62 -20.20 -5.67
CA ILE A 331 1.19 -20.00 -5.87
C ILE A 331 0.98 -19.45 -7.30
N SER A 332 0.25 -20.20 -8.11
CA SER A 332 -0.21 -19.77 -9.44
C SER A 332 -1.52 -18.96 -9.37
N ILE A 333 -1.91 -18.30 -10.46
CA ILE A 333 -3.23 -17.64 -10.56
C ILE A 333 -4.38 -18.65 -10.32
N PRO A 334 -4.38 -19.86 -10.92
CA PRO A 334 -5.35 -20.90 -10.60
C PRO A 334 -5.36 -21.31 -9.12
N ASP A 335 -4.18 -21.44 -8.50
CA ASP A 335 -4.08 -21.76 -7.06
C ASP A 335 -4.71 -20.67 -6.19
N ALA A 336 -4.44 -19.39 -6.51
CA ALA A 336 -5.00 -18.26 -5.79
C ALA A 336 -6.54 -18.25 -5.85
N LYS A 337 -7.12 -18.58 -7.01
CA LYS A 337 -8.57 -18.73 -7.17
C LYS A 337 -9.16 -19.83 -6.29
N VAL A 338 -8.38 -20.87 -5.95
CA VAL A 338 -8.83 -21.91 -5.03
C VAL A 338 -8.68 -21.44 -3.57
N LEU A 339 -7.55 -20.83 -3.24
CA LEU A 339 -7.22 -20.36 -1.89
C LEU A 339 -8.11 -19.22 -1.39
N LEU A 340 -8.50 -18.30 -2.28
CA LEU A 340 -9.23 -17.07 -1.94
C LEU A 340 -10.74 -17.17 -2.17
N ARG A 341 -11.26 -18.37 -2.45
CA ARG A 341 -12.71 -18.59 -2.54
C ARG A 341 -13.37 -18.25 -1.20
N PRO A 342 -14.42 -17.41 -1.21
CA PRO A 342 -15.26 -17.20 -0.05
C PRO A 342 -15.77 -18.55 0.44
N THR A 343 -15.38 -18.94 1.63
CA THR A 343 -15.79 -20.23 2.19
C THR A 343 -16.61 -19.98 3.43
N ASN A 344 -17.88 -20.42 3.40
CA ASN A 344 -18.62 -20.82 4.61
C ASN A 344 -17.96 -22.11 5.17
N ALA A 345 -16.67 -22.01 5.50
CA ALA A 345 -15.90 -23.09 6.02
C ALA A 345 -16.29 -23.29 7.50
N PRO A 346 -16.73 -24.49 7.92
CA PRO A 346 -17.15 -24.75 9.29
C PRO A 346 -16.05 -24.58 10.36
N TRP A 347 -14.80 -24.34 9.95
CA TRP A 347 -13.66 -24.07 10.84
C TRP A 347 -13.28 -22.58 10.96
N ILE A 348 -13.93 -21.67 10.21
CA ILE A 348 -13.77 -20.22 10.46
C ILE A 348 -14.77 -19.85 11.56
N PRO A 349 -14.31 -19.44 12.75
CA PRO A 349 -15.19 -19.30 13.90
C PRO A 349 -16.04 -18.04 13.76
N SER A 350 -17.34 -18.20 13.53
CA SER A 350 -18.27 -17.10 13.72
C SER A 350 -18.49 -16.90 15.22
N SER A 351 -18.07 -15.74 15.73
CA SER A 351 -18.48 -15.30 17.06
C SER A 351 -19.74 -14.46 16.92
N PRO A 352 -20.77 -14.65 17.76
CA PRO A 352 -21.98 -13.83 17.70
C PRO A 352 -21.63 -12.33 17.70
N GLY A 353 -22.13 -11.59 16.71
CA GLY A 353 -21.87 -10.16 16.53
C GLY A 353 -20.54 -9.80 15.84
N CYS A 354 -19.76 -10.77 15.35
CA CYS A 354 -18.55 -10.52 14.56
C CYS A 354 -18.78 -10.92 13.08
N PRO A 355 -18.30 -10.12 12.11
CA PRO A 355 -18.32 -10.51 10.70
C PRO A 355 -17.42 -11.74 10.45
N ASN A 356 -17.74 -12.51 9.41
CA ASN A 356 -16.90 -13.62 8.97
C ASN A 356 -15.73 -13.10 8.14
N LEU A 357 -14.57 -13.73 8.27
CA LEU A 357 -13.47 -13.50 7.34
C LEU A 357 -13.81 -14.08 5.96
N PRO A 358 -13.44 -13.41 4.85
CA PRO A 358 -13.76 -13.90 3.51
C PRO A 358 -13.08 -15.24 3.20
N HIS A 359 -11.84 -15.40 3.65
CA HIS A 359 -11.06 -16.63 3.54
C HIS A 359 -9.95 -16.60 4.60
N ARG A 360 -9.19 -17.69 4.71
CA ARG A 360 -8.15 -17.83 5.74
C ARG A 360 -6.89 -17.01 5.42
N LEU A 361 -6.47 -16.96 4.16
CA LEU A 361 -5.22 -16.31 3.74
C LEU A 361 -5.43 -14.80 3.57
N LEU A 362 -5.22 -14.06 4.66
CA LEU A 362 -5.52 -12.63 4.72
C LEU A 362 -4.46 -11.75 4.06
N ALA A 363 -3.19 -12.18 4.11
CA ALA A 363 -2.09 -11.37 3.62
C ALA A 363 -0.89 -12.20 3.11
N ILE A 364 -0.15 -11.65 2.14
CA ILE A 364 1.14 -12.15 1.66
C ILE A 364 2.13 -10.97 1.64
N CYS A 365 3.22 -11.12 2.38
CA CYS A 365 4.39 -10.26 2.23
C CYS A 365 5.38 -10.93 1.30
N ASP A 366 5.41 -10.51 0.03
CA ASP A 366 6.37 -11.01 -0.94
C ASP A 366 7.67 -10.19 -0.91
N ILE A 367 8.62 -10.60 -0.08
CA ILE A 367 9.89 -9.87 0.10
C ILE A 367 10.87 -10.15 -1.06
N SER A 368 10.63 -11.20 -1.86
CA SER A 368 11.43 -11.44 -3.06
C SER A 368 11.22 -10.33 -4.10
N ALA A 369 10.00 -9.76 -4.13
CA ALA A 369 9.61 -8.64 -4.99
C ALA A 369 9.97 -8.87 -6.47
N ASP A 370 9.66 -10.08 -6.97
CA ASP A 370 9.88 -10.48 -8.36
C ASP A 370 8.54 -10.54 -9.14
N PRO A 371 8.20 -9.51 -9.94
CA PRO A 371 7.00 -9.51 -10.78
C PRO A 371 6.84 -10.79 -11.62
N GLY A 372 5.68 -11.45 -11.51
CA GLY A 372 5.37 -12.71 -12.19
C GLY A 372 6.19 -13.91 -11.68
N GLY A 373 6.85 -13.78 -10.54
CA GLY A 373 7.80 -14.74 -9.97
C GLY A 373 7.13 -15.89 -9.22
N SER A 374 7.61 -16.15 -8.00
CA SER A 374 7.14 -17.27 -7.18
C SER A 374 5.68 -17.15 -6.73
N ILE A 375 5.17 -15.93 -6.60
CA ILE A 375 3.76 -15.59 -6.45
C ILE A 375 3.31 -15.01 -7.80
N GLU A 376 2.67 -15.83 -8.64
CA GLU A 376 2.47 -15.53 -10.07
C GLU A 376 1.73 -14.21 -10.33
N PHE A 377 0.71 -13.94 -9.52
CA PHE A 377 -0.21 -12.84 -9.73
C PHE A 377 0.32 -11.49 -9.24
N MET A 378 1.50 -11.45 -8.62
CA MET A 378 2.17 -10.20 -8.27
C MET A 378 2.78 -9.61 -9.55
N ARG A 379 2.06 -8.70 -10.22
CA ARG A 379 2.48 -8.13 -11.52
C ARG A 379 3.41 -6.94 -11.38
N GLU A 380 3.27 -6.20 -10.29
CA GLU A 380 4.09 -5.02 -9.98
C GLU A 380 4.42 -4.99 -8.49
N CYS A 381 5.59 -4.45 -8.18
CA CYS A 381 5.98 -4.24 -6.79
C CYS A 381 5.25 -3.03 -6.21
N THR A 382 4.66 -3.19 -5.03
CA THR A 382 4.20 -2.07 -4.19
C THR A 382 5.36 -1.15 -3.81
N THR A 383 5.08 0.11 -3.48
CA THR A 383 6.10 1.12 -3.13
C THR A 383 6.09 1.43 -1.64
N ILE A 384 7.09 2.15 -1.12
CA ILE A 384 7.05 2.60 0.28
C ILE A 384 5.90 3.58 0.52
N ASP A 385 5.54 4.37 -0.49
CA ASP A 385 4.43 5.34 -0.44
C ASP A 385 3.05 4.65 -0.47
N SER A 386 2.92 3.57 -1.24
CA SER A 386 1.72 2.73 -1.30
C SER A 386 2.10 1.24 -1.08
N PRO A 387 2.34 0.84 0.19
CA PRO A 387 2.97 -0.44 0.53
C PRO A 387 2.05 -1.65 0.43
N PHE A 388 0.76 -1.45 0.15
CA PHE A 388 -0.21 -2.53 0.06
C PHE A 388 -1.12 -2.38 -1.15
N CYS A 389 -1.49 -3.52 -1.74
CA CYS A 389 -2.64 -3.64 -2.63
C CYS A 389 -3.47 -4.86 -2.19
N LEU A 390 -4.76 -4.87 -2.55
CA LEU A 390 -5.64 -6.02 -2.33
C LEU A 390 -5.82 -6.74 -3.66
N TYR A 391 -5.32 -7.97 -3.73
CA TYR A 391 -5.46 -8.82 -4.91
C TYR A 391 -6.74 -9.66 -4.83
N ASP A 392 -7.64 -9.47 -5.79
CA ASP A 392 -8.79 -10.34 -6.02
C ASP A 392 -8.43 -11.41 -7.06
N ALA A 393 -8.34 -12.67 -6.64
CA ALA A 393 -8.03 -13.77 -7.55
C ALA A 393 -9.14 -14.08 -8.56
N GLU A 394 -10.41 -13.76 -8.25
CA GLU A 394 -11.53 -14.04 -9.14
C GLU A 394 -11.46 -13.17 -10.40
N GLN A 395 -11.23 -11.87 -10.17
CA GLN A 395 -11.04 -10.86 -11.21
C GLN A 395 -9.60 -10.81 -11.73
N ASN A 396 -8.64 -11.37 -10.99
CA ASN A 396 -7.21 -11.29 -11.26
C ASN A 396 -6.75 -9.82 -11.36
N MET A 397 -7.13 -9.01 -10.37
CA MET A 397 -6.91 -7.56 -10.34
C MET A 397 -6.48 -7.10 -8.94
N ASP A 398 -5.64 -6.07 -8.90
CA ASP A 398 -5.20 -5.39 -7.69
C ASP A 398 -6.00 -4.11 -7.47
N THR A 399 -6.37 -3.82 -6.22
CA THR A 399 -7.07 -2.58 -5.83
C THR A 399 -6.38 -1.88 -4.67
N SER A 400 -6.49 -0.56 -4.59
CA SER A 400 -6.03 0.25 -3.46
C SER A 400 -7.04 0.26 -2.32
N SER A 401 -7.36 -0.93 -1.79
CA SER A 401 -8.32 -1.12 -0.70
C SER A 401 -7.76 -2.03 0.39
N PHE A 402 -8.31 -1.92 1.60
CA PHE A 402 -8.12 -2.91 2.67
C PHE A 402 -9.40 -3.72 2.93
N ALA A 403 -10.53 -3.36 2.34
CA ALA A 403 -11.84 -4.00 2.48
C ALA A 403 -12.21 -4.81 1.22
N GLY A 404 -13.10 -5.80 1.36
CA GLY A 404 -13.58 -6.62 0.24
C GLY A 404 -12.92 -7.99 0.14
N ASN A 405 -13.31 -8.77 -0.87
CA ASN A 405 -12.77 -10.10 -1.14
C ASN A 405 -11.37 -9.99 -1.76
N GLY A 406 -10.41 -10.76 -1.27
CA GLY A 406 -9.03 -10.75 -1.77
C GLY A 406 -7.98 -10.90 -0.67
N VAL A 407 -6.72 -10.98 -1.07
CA VAL A 407 -5.56 -11.12 -0.18
C VAL A 407 -4.73 -9.84 -0.21
N LEU A 408 -4.34 -9.35 0.96
CA LEU A 408 -3.49 -8.15 1.05
C LEU A 408 -2.06 -8.50 0.63
N ILE A 409 -1.53 -7.84 -0.38
CA ILE A 409 -0.16 -8.02 -0.87
C ILE A 409 0.72 -6.86 -0.41
N CYS A 410 1.90 -7.18 0.12
CA CYS A 410 3.00 -6.24 0.35
C CYS A 410 4.24 -6.78 -0.34
N SER A 411 4.72 -6.10 -1.39
CA SER A 411 5.83 -6.54 -2.23
C SER A 411 6.72 -5.34 -2.60
N ILE A 412 7.58 -4.90 -1.67
CA ILE A 412 8.39 -3.69 -1.83
C ILE A 412 9.81 -4.08 -2.23
N ASP A 413 10.29 -3.59 -3.39
CA ASP A 413 11.58 -3.94 -3.97
C ASP A 413 12.80 -3.40 -3.17
N ASN A 414 12.59 -2.33 -2.40
CA ASN A 414 13.62 -1.62 -1.65
C ASN A 414 13.37 -1.61 -0.14
N MET A 415 12.72 -2.66 0.40
CA MET A 415 12.41 -2.86 1.84
C MET A 415 13.46 -2.33 2.83
N PRO A 416 14.77 -2.62 2.71
CA PRO A 416 15.75 -2.17 3.71
C PRO A 416 15.94 -0.65 3.77
N ALA A 417 15.48 0.12 2.79
CA ALA A 417 15.53 1.59 2.81
C ALA A 417 14.66 2.21 3.91
N GLN A 418 13.67 1.46 4.41
CA GLN A 418 12.81 1.88 5.52
C GLN A 418 13.52 1.85 6.88
N ILE A 419 14.58 1.05 7.02
CA ILE A 419 15.42 0.94 8.23
C ILE A 419 16.90 1.19 7.86
N PRO A 420 17.26 2.42 7.44
CA PRO A 420 18.46 2.64 6.64
C PRO A 420 19.78 2.61 7.44
N ARG A 421 19.78 2.98 8.73
CA ARG A 421 20.99 2.99 9.57
C ARG A 421 21.52 1.58 9.78
N GLU A 422 20.67 0.68 10.25
CA GLU A 422 21.07 -0.69 10.57
C GLU A 422 21.33 -1.51 9.30
N ALA A 423 20.59 -1.24 8.21
CA ALA A 423 20.90 -1.77 6.89
C ALA A 423 22.30 -1.35 6.42
N THR A 424 22.68 -0.09 6.64
CA THR A 424 24.03 0.45 6.32
C THR A 424 25.12 -0.19 7.19
N ASP A 425 24.85 -0.41 8.47
CA ASP A 425 25.81 -1.04 9.39
C ASP A 425 26.09 -2.49 9.00
N PHE A 426 25.03 -3.27 8.76
CA PHE A 426 25.12 -4.66 8.40
C PHE A 426 25.78 -4.86 7.05
N PHE A 427 25.31 -4.13 6.03
CA PHE A 427 25.89 -4.19 4.69
C PHE A 427 27.37 -3.76 4.68
N GLY A 428 27.70 -2.66 5.35
CA GLY A 428 29.07 -2.20 5.45
C GLY A 428 30.00 -3.18 6.15
N SER A 429 29.49 -3.97 7.11
CA SER A 429 30.29 -4.97 7.82
C SER A 429 30.68 -6.13 6.92
N LEU A 430 29.77 -6.52 6.03
CA LEU A 430 29.98 -7.54 5.01
C LEU A 430 30.91 -7.04 3.90
N LEU A 431 30.80 -5.76 3.53
CA LEU A 431 31.58 -5.17 2.44
C LEU A 431 33.02 -4.80 2.85
N LEU A 432 33.23 -4.32 4.09
CA LEU A 432 34.51 -3.79 4.56
C LEU A 432 35.74 -4.69 4.30
N PRO A 433 35.67 -6.04 4.44
CA PRO A 433 36.79 -6.92 4.15
C PRO A 433 37.32 -6.83 2.71
N TYR A 434 36.47 -6.47 1.75
CA TYR A 434 36.79 -6.47 0.31
C TYR A 434 37.21 -5.09 -0.22
N ILE A 435 36.94 -4.02 0.53
CA ILE A 435 37.30 -2.64 0.15
C ILE A 435 38.80 -2.47 -0.16
N PRO A 436 39.75 -3.05 0.60
CA PRO A 436 41.18 -2.93 0.27
C PRO A 436 41.56 -3.51 -1.08
N GLU A 437 40.85 -4.52 -1.57
CA GLU A 437 41.09 -5.11 -2.88
C GLU A 437 40.56 -4.20 -3.99
N MET A 438 39.34 -3.67 -3.82
CA MET A 438 38.75 -2.70 -4.74
C MET A 438 39.58 -1.39 -4.81
N LEU A 439 40.20 -0.97 -3.71
CA LEU A 439 41.07 0.20 -3.64
C LEU A 439 42.38 0.03 -4.44
N ARG A 440 42.87 -1.22 -4.60
CA ARG A 440 44.04 -1.54 -5.43
C ARG A 440 43.72 -1.57 -6.92
N SER A 441 42.44 -1.49 -7.29
CA SER A 441 42.02 -1.48 -8.68
C SER A 441 42.42 -0.20 -9.40
N ASP A 442 43.14 -0.36 -10.50
CA ASP A 442 43.31 0.67 -11.53
C ASP A 442 42.48 0.29 -12.75
N ALA A 443 41.50 1.13 -13.11
CA ALA A 443 40.59 0.88 -14.22
C ALA A 443 41.29 0.87 -15.59
N VAL A 444 42.45 1.55 -15.71
CA VAL A 444 43.23 1.60 -16.95
C VAL A 444 44.10 0.35 -17.12
N GLN A 445 44.53 -0.27 -16.00
CA GLN A 445 45.27 -1.53 -16.03
C GLN A 445 44.46 -2.63 -16.74
N PRO A 446 45.07 -3.48 -17.60
CA PRO A 446 44.39 -4.63 -18.17
C PRO A 446 43.77 -5.53 -17.09
N PHE A 447 42.51 -5.96 -17.29
CA PHE A 447 41.75 -6.78 -16.34
C PHE A 447 42.48 -8.06 -15.91
N GLU A 448 43.26 -8.66 -16.81
CA GLU A 448 44.02 -9.88 -16.54
C GLU A 448 45.08 -9.66 -15.44
N GLN A 449 45.63 -8.45 -15.36
CA GLN A 449 46.64 -8.06 -14.38
C GLN A 449 46.05 -7.55 -13.06
N TYR A 450 44.73 -7.34 -13.00
CA TYR A 450 44.06 -6.96 -11.75
C TYR A 450 43.99 -8.18 -10.82
N ASP A 451 44.86 -8.22 -9.82
CA ASP A 451 44.93 -9.30 -8.84
C ASP A 451 44.05 -9.00 -7.60
N ALA A 452 42.95 -9.74 -7.49
CA ALA A 452 41.99 -9.66 -6.40
C ALA A 452 41.42 -11.05 -6.12
N ASN A 453 40.89 -11.25 -4.91
CA ASN A 453 40.19 -12.45 -4.51
C ASN A 453 39.07 -12.76 -5.53
N PRO A 454 38.84 -14.05 -5.88
CA PRO A 454 37.75 -14.46 -6.75
C PRO A 454 36.40 -13.79 -6.45
N VAL A 455 36.08 -13.53 -5.17
CA VAL A 455 34.85 -12.84 -4.76
C VAL A 455 34.71 -11.44 -5.39
N VAL A 456 35.81 -10.68 -5.47
CA VAL A 456 35.83 -9.33 -6.06
C VAL A 456 36.10 -9.42 -7.56
N LYS A 457 37.08 -10.22 -7.98
CA LYS A 457 37.49 -10.33 -9.39
C LYS A 457 36.37 -10.85 -10.28
N ASN A 458 35.63 -11.87 -9.83
CA ASN A 458 34.53 -12.45 -10.59
C ASN A 458 33.26 -11.59 -10.57
N ALA A 459 33.19 -10.59 -9.68
CA ALA A 459 32.09 -9.64 -9.60
C ALA A 459 32.27 -8.41 -10.52
N VAL A 460 33.41 -8.31 -11.22
CA VAL A 460 33.67 -7.22 -12.16
C VAL A 460 32.90 -7.46 -13.46
N ILE A 461 31.89 -6.64 -13.75
CA ILE A 461 31.04 -6.76 -14.94
C ILE A 461 31.76 -6.26 -16.20
N ALA A 462 32.39 -5.09 -16.08
CA ALA A 462 33.04 -4.37 -17.18
C ALA A 462 34.41 -3.84 -16.73
N SER A 463 35.37 -3.83 -17.64
CA SER A 463 36.72 -3.29 -17.45
C SER A 463 37.37 -3.05 -18.81
N ASN A 464 38.23 -2.03 -18.94
CA ASN A 464 38.99 -1.77 -20.19
C ASN A 464 38.07 -1.61 -21.43
N GLY A 465 36.94 -0.93 -21.27
CA GLY A 465 35.95 -0.69 -22.32
C GLY A 465 35.16 -1.92 -22.81
N ARG A 466 35.28 -3.07 -22.13
CA ARG A 466 34.66 -4.35 -22.53
C ARG A 466 34.04 -5.08 -21.35
N LEU A 467 33.12 -5.99 -21.64
CA LEU A 467 32.62 -6.95 -20.66
C LEU A 467 33.72 -7.96 -20.31
N THR A 468 33.81 -8.31 -19.02
CA THR A 468 34.77 -9.34 -18.58
C THR A 468 34.26 -10.75 -18.94
N PRO A 469 35.12 -11.80 -18.94
CA PRO A 469 34.76 -13.13 -19.43
C PRO A 469 33.46 -13.71 -18.84
N ASN A 470 33.23 -13.53 -17.53
CA ASN A 470 32.03 -14.05 -16.85
C ASN A 470 30.73 -13.37 -17.30
N PHE A 471 30.78 -12.22 -17.98
CA PHE A 471 29.63 -11.41 -18.35
C PHE A 471 29.49 -11.18 -19.86
N GLN A 472 30.32 -11.83 -20.68
CA GLN A 472 30.20 -11.75 -22.15
C GLN A 472 28.83 -12.24 -22.66
N TYR A 473 28.18 -13.14 -21.93
CA TYR A 473 26.81 -13.59 -22.21
C TYR A 473 25.79 -12.43 -22.23
N ILE A 474 26.07 -11.30 -21.57
CA ILE A 474 25.21 -10.11 -21.63
C ILE A 474 25.13 -9.60 -23.07
N SER A 475 26.23 -9.61 -23.84
CA SER A 475 26.19 -9.25 -25.26
C SER A 475 25.31 -10.22 -26.06
N GLU A 476 25.43 -11.52 -25.80
CA GLU A 476 24.56 -12.51 -26.45
C GLU A 476 23.11 -12.35 -26.05
N MET A 477 22.80 -12.06 -24.78
CA MET A 477 21.44 -11.75 -24.34
C MET A 477 20.96 -10.45 -24.98
N ARG A 478 21.79 -9.42 -25.12
CA ARG A 478 21.44 -8.20 -25.87
C ARG A 478 21.16 -8.50 -27.34
N HIS A 479 21.90 -9.41 -27.96
CA HIS A 479 21.67 -9.84 -29.34
C HIS A 479 20.48 -10.79 -29.49
N LYS A 480 20.20 -11.67 -28.52
CA LYS A 480 19.02 -12.54 -28.49
C LYS A 480 17.77 -11.76 -28.14
N THR A 481 17.83 -10.80 -27.22
CA THR A 481 16.76 -9.82 -27.02
C THR A 481 16.65 -8.99 -28.27
N LYS A 482 17.70 -8.41 -28.85
CA LYS A 482 17.59 -7.69 -30.13
C LYS A 482 17.15 -8.55 -31.30
N SER A 483 17.37 -9.86 -31.34
CA SER A 483 17.01 -10.80 -32.44
C SER A 483 15.72 -11.55 -32.21
N ALA A 484 15.29 -11.77 -30.97
CA ALA A 484 13.94 -12.20 -30.60
C ALA A 484 13.00 -10.99 -30.66
N HIS A 485 13.50 -9.80 -30.31
CA HIS A 485 12.91 -8.52 -30.68
C HIS A 485 13.02 -8.36 -32.21
N LYS A 486 14.11 -8.62 -32.95
CA LYS A 486 14.12 -8.53 -34.45
C LYS A 486 13.23 -9.55 -35.16
N ALA A 487 13.11 -10.76 -34.61
CA ALA A 487 12.22 -11.82 -35.09
C ALA A 487 10.77 -11.57 -34.68
N ALA A 488 10.54 -10.78 -33.61
CA ALA A 488 9.24 -10.21 -33.25
C ALA A 488 8.97 -8.81 -33.86
N MET A 489 10.01 -8.11 -34.35
CA MET A 489 10.06 -6.74 -34.90
C MET A 489 10.33 -6.80 -36.40
N GLY A 490 9.87 -7.87 -37.03
CA GLY A 490 9.63 -7.88 -38.47
C GLY A 490 8.42 -7.03 -38.88
N SER A 491 7.95 -6.06 -38.08
CA SER A 491 7.32 -4.80 -38.57
C SER A 491 6.83 -3.86 -37.44
N ALA A 492 6.97 -2.55 -37.70
CA ALA A 492 6.13 -1.41 -37.28
C ALA A 492 6.26 -0.76 -35.89
N ASP A 493 6.59 0.54 -35.91
CA ASP A 493 6.11 1.53 -34.93
C ASP A 493 4.59 1.37 -34.77
N ARG A 494 4.05 1.38 -33.54
CA ARG A 494 2.59 1.29 -33.32
C ARG A 494 1.95 2.57 -33.83
N ARG A 495 1.30 2.51 -34.99
CA ARG A 495 0.67 3.67 -35.65
C ARG A 495 -0.85 3.56 -35.53
N VAL A 496 -1.46 4.54 -34.88
CA VAL A 496 -2.90 4.66 -34.65
C VAL A 496 -3.46 5.84 -35.43
N LEU A 497 -4.51 5.60 -36.22
CA LEU A 497 -5.27 6.65 -36.91
C LEU A 497 -6.57 6.89 -36.16
N ILE A 498 -6.82 8.10 -35.68
CA ILE A 498 -8.06 8.48 -35.00
C ILE A 498 -8.89 9.35 -35.94
N LEU A 499 -10.06 8.86 -36.35
CA LEU A 499 -11.01 9.58 -37.17
C LEU A 499 -12.08 10.22 -36.26
N GLY A 500 -12.03 11.55 -36.13
CA GLY A 500 -12.91 12.35 -35.27
C GLY A 500 -12.15 12.99 -34.10
N ALA A 501 -12.29 14.31 -33.96
CA ALA A 501 -11.63 15.12 -32.92
C ALA A 501 -12.63 15.71 -31.90
N GLY A 502 -13.83 15.13 -31.78
CA GLY A 502 -14.86 15.57 -30.81
C GLY A 502 -14.52 15.22 -29.35
N TYR A 503 -15.43 15.52 -28.41
CA TYR A 503 -15.22 15.41 -26.96
C TYR A 503 -14.61 14.08 -26.46
N VAL A 504 -14.97 12.96 -27.08
CA VAL A 504 -14.55 11.61 -26.70
C VAL A 504 -13.11 11.28 -27.15
N SER A 505 -12.55 12.00 -28.12
CA SER A 505 -11.21 11.70 -28.64
C SER A 505 -10.10 12.08 -27.65
N LYS A 506 -10.32 13.10 -26.81
CA LYS A 506 -9.27 13.63 -25.91
C LYS A 506 -8.77 12.59 -24.89
N PRO A 507 -9.65 11.85 -24.16
CA PRO A 507 -9.20 10.76 -23.29
C PRO A 507 -8.49 9.64 -24.06
N VAL A 508 -8.92 9.34 -25.29
CA VAL A 508 -8.27 8.31 -26.13
C VAL A 508 -6.84 8.71 -26.47
N ILE A 509 -6.65 9.94 -26.94
CA ILE A 509 -5.34 10.52 -27.27
C ILE A 509 -4.47 10.54 -26.01
N SER A 510 -5.01 11.04 -24.89
CA SER A 510 -4.28 11.15 -23.63
C SER A 510 -3.84 9.80 -23.06
N TYR A 511 -4.63 8.73 -23.26
CA TYR A 511 -4.28 7.38 -22.80
C TYR A 511 -3.19 6.76 -23.69
N LEU A 512 -3.39 6.78 -25.01
CA LEU A 512 -2.48 6.15 -25.96
C LEU A 512 -1.14 6.90 -26.07
N ALA A 513 -1.12 8.22 -25.88
CA ALA A 513 0.09 9.03 -25.97
C ALA A 513 1.06 8.80 -24.79
N GLN A 514 0.61 8.18 -23.69
CA GLN A 514 1.49 7.81 -22.56
C GLN A 514 2.55 6.79 -22.98
N ASP A 515 2.26 5.96 -23.99
CA ASP A 515 3.25 5.06 -24.60
C ASP A 515 4.05 5.81 -25.67
N SER A 516 5.30 6.14 -25.36
CA SER A 516 6.20 6.83 -26.29
C SER A 516 6.51 6.03 -27.56
N LYS A 517 6.13 4.74 -27.62
CA LYS A 517 6.25 3.88 -28.81
C LYS A 517 5.00 3.91 -29.71
N THR A 518 3.93 4.61 -29.30
CA THR A 518 2.69 4.75 -30.06
C THR A 518 2.61 6.12 -30.75
N TYR A 519 2.56 6.09 -32.09
CA TYR A 519 2.34 7.25 -32.94
C TYR A 519 0.86 7.41 -33.25
N ILE A 520 0.33 8.61 -33.07
CA ILE A 520 -1.09 8.91 -33.20
C ILE A 520 -1.26 9.99 -34.27
N ASN A 521 -2.14 9.79 -35.25
CA ASN A 521 -2.59 10.85 -36.14
C ASN A 521 -4.09 11.06 -35.97
N VAL A 522 -4.49 12.27 -35.59
CA VAL A 522 -5.88 12.65 -35.37
C VAL A 522 -6.41 13.43 -36.56
N VAL A 523 -7.55 12.98 -37.08
CA VAL A 523 -8.18 13.53 -38.29
C VAL A 523 -9.51 14.19 -37.95
N SER A 524 -9.69 15.44 -38.38
CA SER A 524 -10.99 16.10 -38.39
C SER A 524 -11.14 17.05 -39.58
N GLN A 525 -12.38 17.28 -40.01
CA GLN A 525 -12.70 18.30 -41.01
C GLN A 525 -12.70 19.72 -40.41
N LEU A 526 -12.82 19.84 -39.08
CA LEU A 526 -12.91 21.12 -38.38
C LEU A 526 -11.55 21.49 -37.78
N ARG A 527 -11.01 22.63 -38.20
CA ARG A 527 -9.73 23.15 -37.70
C ARG A 527 -9.79 23.42 -36.19
N GLU A 528 -10.90 23.98 -35.71
CA GLU A 528 -11.12 24.31 -34.30
C GLU A 528 -11.02 23.08 -33.39
N GLU A 529 -11.52 21.92 -33.83
CA GLU A 529 -11.41 20.68 -33.05
C GLU A 529 -9.96 20.19 -32.94
N LEU A 530 -9.18 20.31 -34.02
CA LEU A 530 -7.75 19.93 -34.01
C LEU A 530 -6.90 20.89 -33.17
N ASP A 531 -7.25 22.17 -33.15
CA ASP A 531 -6.57 23.18 -32.34
C ASP A 531 -6.90 23.02 -30.85
N ALA A 532 -8.11 22.53 -30.53
CA ALA A 532 -8.55 22.22 -29.17
C ALA A 532 -7.93 20.94 -28.55
N ILE A 533 -7.08 20.22 -29.30
CA ILE A 533 -6.28 19.10 -28.78
C ILE A 533 -5.02 19.66 -28.14
N ASP A 534 -4.84 19.38 -26.84
CA ASP A 534 -3.66 19.81 -26.09
C ASP A 534 -2.36 19.25 -26.69
N PRO A 535 -1.20 19.92 -26.53
CA PRO A 535 0.09 19.36 -26.92
C PRO A 535 0.48 18.20 -25.99
N VAL A 536 -0.02 17.00 -26.27
CA VAL A 536 0.16 15.80 -25.42
C VAL A 536 1.54 15.14 -25.60
N GLY A 537 2.31 15.50 -26.63
CA GLY A 537 3.66 14.98 -26.87
C GLY A 537 4.09 15.08 -28.35
N PRO A 538 5.36 14.76 -28.69
CA PRO A 538 5.87 14.80 -30.06
C PRO A 538 5.35 13.65 -30.95
N ASN A 539 4.66 12.66 -30.39
CA ASN A 539 4.11 11.47 -31.05
C ASN A 539 2.65 11.64 -31.54
N VAL A 540 2.09 12.85 -31.48
CA VAL A 540 0.71 13.15 -31.92
C VAL A 540 0.72 14.14 -33.09
N GLU A 541 0.29 13.67 -34.26
CA GLU A 541 0.07 14.46 -35.47
C GLU A 541 -1.43 14.80 -35.65
N ARG A 542 -1.69 15.90 -36.35
CA ARG A 542 -3.04 16.43 -36.60
C ARG A 542 -3.21 16.65 -38.08
N THR A 543 -4.20 16.00 -38.69
CA THR A 543 -4.49 16.10 -40.12
C THR A 543 -5.88 16.67 -40.33
N MET A 544 -5.98 17.75 -41.09
CA MET A 544 -7.28 18.30 -41.48
C MET A 544 -7.78 17.58 -42.75
N MET A 545 -8.89 16.86 -42.65
CA MET A 545 -9.48 16.12 -43.77
C MET A 545 -10.97 15.84 -43.56
N ASP A 546 -11.76 16.00 -44.63
CA ASP A 546 -13.14 15.54 -44.70
C ASP A 546 -13.16 14.11 -45.24
N VAL A 547 -13.49 13.15 -44.38
CA VAL A 547 -13.49 11.72 -44.71
C VAL A 547 -14.50 11.31 -45.78
N GLN A 548 -15.56 12.11 -45.99
CA GLN A 548 -16.58 11.83 -47.02
C GLN A 548 -16.15 12.37 -48.38
N ARG A 549 -15.54 13.56 -48.43
CA ARG A 549 -15.08 14.18 -49.68
C ARG A 549 -13.72 13.65 -50.16
N SER A 550 -12.86 13.24 -49.23
CA SER A 550 -11.50 12.76 -49.50
C SER A 550 -11.36 11.26 -49.30
N TYR A 551 -12.33 10.48 -49.78
CA TYR A 551 -12.35 9.03 -49.64
C TYR A 551 -11.09 8.35 -50.20
N ASP A 552 -10.60 8.80 -51.36
CA ASP A 552 -9.38 8.28 -51.99
C ASP A 552 -8.11 8.57 -51.17
N ASP A 553 -8.06 9.71 -50.47
CA ASP A 553 -6.94 10.05 -49.59
C ASP A 553 -6.98 9.21 -48.31
N LEU A 554 -8.19 8.96 -47.77
CA LEU A 554 -8.38 8.05 -46.64
C LEU A 554 -7.97 6.61 -47.01
N ASP A 555 -8.32 6.13 -48.21
CA ASP A 555 -7.91 4.83 -48.75
C ASP A 555 -6.38 4.70 -48.84
N ARG A 556 -5.67 5.76 -49.26
CA ARG A 556 -4.19 5.79 -49.30
C ARG A 556 -3.55 5.93 -47.93
N MET A 557 -4.27 6.46 -46.95
CA MET A 557 -3.76 6.77 -45.62
C MET A 557 -3.84 5.56 -44.68
N ILE A 558 -4.97 4.84 -44.67
CA ILE A 558 -5.22 3.68 -43.80
C ILE A 558 -4.08 2.64 -43.75
N PRO A 559 -3.48 2.20 -44.87
CA PRO A 559 -2.42 1.17 -44.83
C PRO A 559 -1.13 1.61 -44.13
N LYS A 560 -0.97 2.89 -43.79
CA LYS A 560 0.18 3.41 -43.02
C LYS A 560 0.05 3.14 -41.51
N TYR A 561 -1.10 2.67 -41.05
CA TYR A 561 -1.46 2.48 -39.65
C TYR A 561 -1.76 1.02 -39.34
N ASN A 562 -1.59 0.63 -38.08
CA ASN A 562 -1.90 -0.72 -37.60
C ASN A 562 -3.37 -0.86 -37.19
N ILE A 563 -3.98 0.24 -36.74
CA ILE A 563 -5.36 0.26 -36.29
C ILE A 563 -5.99 1.64 -36.52
N VAL A 564 -7.29 1.64 -36.81
CA VAL A 564 -8.10 2.84 -36.99
C VAL A 564 -9.15 2.92 -35.88
N ILE A 565 -9.20 4.04 -35.15
CA ILE A 565 -10.27 4.34 -34.20
C ILE A 565 -11.28 5.26 -34.90
N SER A 566 -12.53 4.82 -35.04
CA SER A 566 -13.60 5.63 -35.64
C SER A 566 -14.53 6.19 -34.56
N LEU A 567 -14.39 7.49 -34.29
CA LEU A 567 -15.25 8.29 -33.42
C LEU A 567 -16.15 9.24 -34.23
N LEU A 568 -16.40 8.89 -35.50
CA LEU A 568 -17.28 9.58 -36.43
C LEU A 568 -18.76 9.26 -36.18
N PRO A 569 -19.70 9.98 -36.81
CA PRO A 569 -21.11 9.56 -36.87
C PRO A 569 -21.25 8.12 -37.39
N TYR A 570 -22.14 7.34 -36.77
CA TYR A 570 -22.24 5.89 -36.99
C TYR A 570 -22.58 5.49 -38.44
N SER A 571 -23.17 6.39 -39.22
CA SER A 571 -23.46 6.17 -40.63
C SER A 571 -22.21 5.97 -41.49
N LEU A 572 -21.04 6.44 -41.04
CA LEU A 572 -19.78 6.36 -41.76
C LEU A 572 -18.94 5.13 -41.41
N HIS A 573 -19.30 4.38 -40.36
CA HIS A 573 -18.48 3.26 -39.89
C HIS A 573 -18.38 2.13 -40.90
N ALA A 574 -19.43 1.85 -41.67
CA ALA A 574 -19.41 0.80 -42.70
C ALA A 574 -18.37 1.10 -43.78
N SER A 575 -18.34 2.33 -44.30
CA SER A 575 -17.35 2.75 -45.31
C SER A 575 -15.92 2.71 -44.78
N VAL A 576 -15.69 3.10 -43.51
CA VAL A 576 -14.35 3.01 -42.90
C VAL A 576 -13.94 1.55 -42.69
N ALA A 577 -14.86 0.69 -42.24
CA ALA A 577 -14.61 -0.73 -42.04
C ALA A 577 -14.27 -1.45 -43.36
N GLU A 578 -14.95 -1.11 -44.46
CA GLU A 578 -14.64 -1.64 -45.80
C GLU A 578 -13.20 -1.33 -46.21
N LEU A 579 -12.73 -0.09 -45.99
CA LEU A 579 -11.34 0.30 -46.25
C LEU A 579 -10.35 -0.42 -45.33
N CYS A 580 -10.68 -0.57 -44.04
CA CYS A 580 -9.85 -1.31 -43.08
C CYS A 580 -9.70 -2.78 -43.50
N ILE A 581 -10.80 -3.44 -43.90
CA ILE A 581 -10.80 -4.83 -44.39
C ILE A 581 -10.01 -4.95 -45.70
N LYS A 582 -10.17 -4.00 -46.62
CA LYS A 582 -9.41 -3.95 -47.89
C LYS A 582 -7.91 -4.00 -47.64
N HIS A 583 -7.41 -3.21 -46.69
CA HIS A 583 -5.99 -3.07 -46.38
C HIS A 583 -5.47 -4.00 -45.28
N GLY A 584 -6.33 -4.79 -44.63
CA GLY A 584 -5.91 -5.68 -43.55
C GLY A 584 -5.60 -4.96 -42.23
N VAL A 585 -6.21 -3.80 -41.99
CA VAL A 585 -6.00 -2.94 -40.81
C VAL A 585 -7.14 -3.13 -39.82
N ASN A 586 -6.85 -3.22 -38.52
CA ASN A 586 -7.88 -3.38 -37.49
C ASN A 586 -8.67 -2.07 -37.28
N MET A 587 -9.87 -2.17 -36.71
CA MET A 587 -10.72 -1.02 -36.41
C MET A 587 -11.38 -1.14 -35.03
N VAL A 588 -11.52 0.00 -34.34
CA VAL A 588 -12.25 0.11 -33.06
C VAL A 588 -13.27 1.26 -33.14
N THR A 589 -14.46 1.07 -32.56
CA THR A 589 -15.46 2.15 -32.43
C THR A 589 -16.36 1.97 -31.20
N ALA A 590 -16.79 3.09 -30.62
CA ALA A 590 -17.72 3.15 -29.49
C ALA A 590 -19.21 3.10 -29.90
N SER A 591 -19.53 2.65 -31.12
CA SER A 591 -20.89 2.64 -31.66
C SER A 591 -21.45 1.22 -31.85
N TYR A 592 -22.78 1.11 -31.88
CA TYR A 592 -23.51 -0.13 -32.21
C TYR A 592 -23.08 -0.74 -33.54
N VAL A 593 -23.21 -2.06 -33.64
CA VAL A 593 -23.09 -2.77 -34.92
C VAL A 593 -24.33 -2.51 -35.78
N SER A 594 -24.17 -1.72 -36.86
CA SER A 594 -25.24 -1.52 -37.84
C SER A 594 -25.45 -2.77 -38.71
N PRO A 595 -26.64 -2.95 -39.35
CA PRO A 595 -26.86 -4.05 -40.30
C PRO A 595 -25.85 -4.08 -41.44
N GLN A 596 -25.34 -2.93 -41.87
CA GLN A 596 -24.30 -2.81 -42.89
C GLN A 596 -22.96 -3.33 -42.36
N LEU A 597 -22.56 -2.95 -41.15
CA LEU A 597 -21.34 -3.47 -40.50
C LEU A 597 -21.44 -4.98 -40.26
N ALA A 598 -22.56 -5.48 -39.76
CA ALA A 598 -22.74 -6.91 -39.48
C ALA A 598 -22.49 -7.79 -40.73
N LYS A 599 -22.88 -7.32 -41.92
CA LYS A 599 -22.63 -8.02 -43.20
C LYS A 599 -21.15 -8.18 -43.53
N LEU A 600 -20.28 -7.33 -42.99
CA LEU A 600 -18.83 -7.37 -43.22
C LEU A 600 -18.11 -8.42 -42.35
N HIS A 601 -18.81 -9.10 -41.45
CA HIS A 601 -18.21 -10.05 -40.50
C HIS A 601 -17.38 -11.16 -41.18
N SER A 602 -17.92 -11.80 -42.22
CA SER A 602 -17.22 -12.87 -42.94
C SER A 602 -15.99 -12.33 -43.67
N SER A 603 -16.12 -11.21 -44.38
CA SER A 603 -15.00 -10.57 -45.08
C SER A 603 -13.89 -10.12 -44.12
N ALA A 604 -14.22 -9.59 -42.95
CA ALA A 604 -13.24 -9.25 -41.92
C ALA A 604 -12.52 -10.48 -41.37
N LYS A 605 -13.23 -11.60 -41.15
CA LYS A 605 -12.61 -12.87 -40.73
C LYS A 605 -11.65 -13.43 -41.77
N GLU A 606 -12.06 -13.48 -43.02
CA GLU A 606 -11.25 -13.98 -44.14
C GLU A 606 -9.95 -13.18 -44.32
N ARG A 607 -9.99 -11.87 -44.03
CA ARG A 607 -8.83 -10.98 -44.09
C ARG A 607 -8.04 -10.89 -42.78
N GLY A 608 -8.43 -11.63 -41.74
CA GLY A 608 -7.72 -11.64 -40.45
C GLY A 608 -7.83 -10.31 -39.68
N VAL A 609 -8.85 -9.50 -39.96
CA VAL A 609 -9.08 -8.18 -39.38
C VAL A 609 -10.05 -8.27 -38.20
N THR A 610 -9.75 -7.52 -37.15
CA THR A 610 -10.64 -7.31 -36.00
C THR A 610 -11.32 -5.95 -36.16
N ILE A 611 -12.65 -5.94 -36.22
CA ILE A 611 -13.48 -4.74 -36.17
C ILE A 611 -14.25 -4.81 -34.83
N LEU A 612 -13.76 -4.12 -33.81
CA LEU A 612 -14.34 -4.14 -32.46
C LEU A 612 -15.27 -2.94 -32.27
N ASN A 613 -16.54 -3.23 -32.10
CA ASN A 613 -17.63 -2.27 -31.91
C ASN A 613 -18.07 -2.23 -30.45
N GLU A 614 -18.95 -1.29 -30.13
CA GLU A 614 -19.66 -1.26 -28.84
C GLU A 614 -18.72 -1.22 -27.64
N VAL A 615 -17.62 -0.46 -27.73
CA VAL A 615 -16.65 -0.25 -26.64
C VAL A 615 -16.68 1.19 -26.13
N GLY A 616 -17.86 1.66 -25.76
CA GLY A 616 -18.09 2.94 -25.08
C GLY A 616 -18.68 2.75 -23.68
N VAL A 617 -19.68 3.57 -23.33
CA VAL A 617 -20.43 3.44 -22.07
C VAL A 617 -21.71 2.61 -22.27
N ASP A 618 -22.52 3.01 -23.25
CA ASP A 618 -23.78 2.39 -23.65
C ASP A 618 -23.96 2.71 -25.15
N PRO A 619 -23.51 1.81 -26.05
CA PRO A 619 -23.06 0.44 -25.78
C PRO A 619 -21.57 0.33 -25.41
N GLY A 620 -21.26 -0.47 -24.38
CA GLY A 620 -19.92 -0.86 -23.93
C GLY A 620 -19.89 -1.34 -22.49
N ILE A 621 -19.68 -0.44 -21.53
CA ILE A 621 -19.64 -0.79 -20.10
C ILE A 621 -20.90 -1.53 -19.66
N ASP A 622 -22.08 -1.15 -20.18
CA ASP A 622 -23.34 -1.85 -19.94
C ASP A 622 -23.27 -3.34 -20.35
N HIS A 623 -22.76 -3.63 -21.54
CA HIS A 623 -22.58 -5.00 -22.02
C HIS A 623 -21.63 -5.79 -21.12
N MET A 624 -20.51 -5.18 -20.75
CA MET A 624 -19.47 -5.86 -19.98
C MET A 624 -19.93 -6.18 -18.55
N LEU A 625 -20.64 -5.26 -17.89
CA LEU A 625 -21.18 -5.47 -16.55
C LEU A 625 -22.33 -6.49 -16.55
N ALA A 626 -23.23 -6.40 -17.53
CA ALA A 626 -24.33 -7.36 -17.66
C ALA A 626 -23.82 -8.78 -17.94
N MET A 627 -22.91 -8.96 -18.90
CA MET A 627 -22.37 -10.27 -19.24
C MET A 627 -21.53 -10.88 -18.13
N GLN A 628 -20.75 -10.06 -17.39
CA GLN A 628 -20.04 -10.53 -16.21
C GLN A 628 -21.00 -11.11 -15.16
N CYS A 629 -22.11 -10.43 -14.90
CA CYS A 629 -23.15 -10.92 -13.98
C CYS A 629 -23.83 -12.19 -14.50
N PHE A 630 -24.20 -12.23 -15.78
CA PHE A 630 -24.89 -13.39 -16.35
C PHE A 630 -23.99 -14.63 -16.34
N ASP A 631 -22.73 -14.50 -16.71
CA ASP A 631 -21.77 -15.61 -16.69
C ASP A 631 -21.49 -16.09 -15.26
N GLU A 632 -21.46 -15.19 -14.28
CA GLU A 632 -21.34 -15.56 -12.87
C GLU A 632 -22.55 -16.38 -12.39
N VAL A 633 -23.77 -15.89 -12.65
CA VAL A 633 -25.03 -16.55 -12.28
C VAL A 633 -25.15 -17.92 -12.94
N HIS A 634 -24.92 -18.01 -14.26
CA HIS A 634 -24.98 -19.27 -14.99
C HIS A 634 -23.93 -20.27 -14.51
N ARG A 635 -22.71 -19.82 -14.20
CA ARG A 635 -21.64 -20.68 -13.68
C ARG A 635 -22.00 -21.28 -12.31
N LEU A 636 -22.75 -20.55 -11.50
CA LEU A 636 -23.27 -21.01 -10.20
C LEU A 636 -24.57 -21.82 -10.34
N GLY A 637 -25.03 -22.10 -11.57
CA GLY A 637 -26.23 -22.87 -11.86
C GLY A 637 -27.55 -22.08 -11.76
N GLY A 638 -27.48 -20.77 -11.48
CA GLY A 638 -28.65 -19.90 -11.45
C GLY A 638 -29.17 -19.59 -12.85
N LYS A 639 -30.44 -19.16 -12.93
CA LYS A 639 -31.11 -18.73 -14.17
C LYS A 639 -31.51 -17.26 -14.08
N ILE A 640 -31.25 -16.49 -15.13
CA ILE A 640 -31.73 -15.12 -15.25
C ILE A 640 -33.23 -15.14 -15.56
N THR A 641 -34.02 -14.45 -14.74
CA THR A 641 -35.49 -14.37 -14.83
C THR A 641 -35.97 -12.99 -15.27
N SER A 642 -35.23 -11.94 -14.94
CA SER A 642 -35.46 -10.57 -15.43
C SER A 642 -34.13 -9.84 -15.63
N TYR A 643 -34.12 -8.89 -16.56
CA TYR A 643 -33.00 -7.97 -16.75
C TYR A 643 -33.55 -6.62 -17.18
N VAL A 644 -33.20 -5.57 -16.43
CA VAL A 644 -33.51 -4.19 -16.77
C VAL A 644 -32.24 -3.37 -16.64
N SER A 645 -31.95 -2.54 -17.65
CA SER A 645 -30.77 -1.69 -17.69
C SER A 645 -31.20 -0.26 -17.98
N TRP A 646 -30.70 0.66 -17.14
CA TRP A 646 -30.83 2.09 -17.34
C TRP A 646 -29.44 2.71 -17.39
N CYS A 647 -29.26 3.67 -18.30
CA CYS A 647 -28.07 4.49 -18.37
C CYS A 647 -28.49 5.94 -18.69
N GLY A 648 -27.79 6.91 -18.11
CA GLY A 648 -28.03 8.33 -18.32
C GLY A 648 -26.76 9.15 -18.19
N GLY A 649 -26.43 9.88 -19.26
CA GLY A 649 -25.47 10.99 -19.21
C GLY A 649 -26.21 12.29 -18.99
N LEU A 650 -26.04 12.90 -17.82
CA LEU A 650 -26.83 14.02 -17.33
C LEU A 650 -25.90 15.11 -16.76
N PRO A 651 -26.34 16.37 -16.65
CA PRO A 651 -25.66 17.32 -15.79
C PRO A 651 -25.68 16.81 -14.33
N ALA A 652 -24.62 17.08 -13.56
CA ALA A 652 -24.66 16.80 -12.13
C ALA A 652 -25.85 17.54 -11.47
N PRO A 653 -26.43 17.01 -10.37
CA PRO A 653 -27.66 17.55 -9.80
C PRO A 653 -27.64 19.07 -9.57
N GLU A 654 -26.51 19.59 -9.10
CA GLU A 654 -26.26 21.02 -8.85
C GLU A 654 -26.22 21.90 -10.11
N HIS A 655 -26.05 21.32 -11.31
CA HIS A 655 -26.00 22.01 -12.60
C HIS A 655 -27.18 21.67 -13.52
N SER A 656 -28.22 21.01 -12.98
CA SER A 656 -29.39 20.55 -13.72
C SER A 656 -30.51 21.60 -13.86
N ASP A 657 -30.29 22.82 -13.36
CA ASP A 657 -31.29 23.90 -13.39
C ASP A 657 -31.40 24.54 -14.80
N SER A 658 -31.93 23.77 -15.74
CA SER A 658 -32.26 24.20 -17.10
C SER A 658 -33.67 23.74 -17.49
N PRO A 659 -34.32 24.34 -18.51
CA PRO A 659 -35.68 23.99 -18.90
C PRO A 659 -35.87 22.51 -19.27
N LEU A 660 -34.82 21.86 -19.76
CA LEU A 660 -34.83 20.42 -20.09
C LEU A 660 -34.19 19.55 -19.01
N ARG A 661 -33.62 20.15 -17.95
CA ARG A 661 -32.73 19.51 -16.97
C ARG A 661 -31.65 18.65 -17.61
N TYR A 662 -31.21 19.09 -18.79
CA TYR A 662 -30.27 18.39 -19.66
C TYR A 662 -29.30 19.39 -20.27
N LYS A 663 -28.06 18.94 -20.46
CA LYS A 663 -26.98 19.67 -21.14
C LYS A 663 -26.22 18.71 -22.05
N PHE A 664 -25.81 19.19 -23.21
CA PHE A 664 -25.21 18.32 -24.23
C PHE A 664 -23.74 18.03 -23.92
N SER A 665 -23.43 16.78 -23.57
CA SER A 665 -22.06 16.24 -23.44
C SER A 665 -21.62 15.40 -24.64
N TRP A 666 -22.49 15.26 -25.65
CA TRP A 666 -22.27 14.53 -26.90
C TRP A 666 -23.17 15.09 -28.02
N PHE A 667 -23.07 14.51 -29.23
CA PHE A 667 -23.68 15.04 -30.46
C PHE A 667 -25.21 15.32 -30.33
N PRO A 668 -25.65 16.61 -30.30
CA PRO A 668 -27.04 16.99 -29.98
C PRO A 668 -28.10 16.41 -30.90
N LYS A 669 -27.82 16.35 -32.21
CA LYS A 669 -28.73 15.75 -33.20
C LYS A 669 -29.02 14.28 -32.89
N GLY A 670 -28.01 13.54 -32.41
CA GLY A 670 -28.17 12.15 -32.00
C GLY A 670 -29.15 11.99 -30.83
N VAL A 671 -29.06 12.85 -29.81
CA VAL A 671 -29.97 12.87 -28.65
C VAL A 671 -31.42 13.06 -29.11
N LEU A 672 -31.64 14.05 -29.97
CA LEU A 672 -32.98 14.41 -30.45
C LEU A 672 -33.57 13.33 -31.36
N MET A 673 -32.75 12.72 -32.23
CA MET A 673 -33.18 11.60 -33.08
C MET A 673 -33.55 10.34 -32.29
N ASN A 674 -32.87 10.07 -31.18
CA ASN A 674 -33.23 8.94 -30.30
C ASN A 674 -34.63 9.10 -29.70
N CYS A 675 -35.09 10.34 -29.47
CA CYS A 675 -36.44 10.61 -28.99
C CYS A 675 -37.55 10.28 -30.02
N LEU A 676 -37.19 10.14 -31.30
CA LEU A 676 -38.10 9.76 -32.40
C LEU A 676 -38.10 8.25 -32.66
N SER A 677 -37.14 7.52 -32.10
CA SER A 677 -36.99 6.09 -32.34
C SER A 677 -38.03 5.29 -31.55
N SER A 678 -38.61 4.27 -32.19
CA SER A 678 -39.53 3.34 -31.51
C SER A 678 -38.75 2.43 -30.57
N ALA A 679 -39.18 2.29 -29.32
CA ALA A 679 -38.63 1.31 -28.39
C ALA A 679 -39.48 0.03 -28.38
N ARG A 680 -38.85 -1.14 -28.39
CA ARG A 680 -39.50 -2.45 -28.19
C ARG A 680 -38.81 -3.15 -27.01
N TYR A 681 -39.58 -3.53 -26.01
CA TYR A 681 -39.12 -4.24 -24.81
C TYR A 681 -40.17 -5.30 -24.43
N LEU A 682 -39.79 -6.30 -23.63
CA LEU A 682 -40.67 -7.37 -23.18
C LEU A 682 -41.24 -7.01 -21.78
N GLN A 683 -42.33 -6.22 -21.73
CA GLN A 683 -43.00 -5.85 -20.46
C GLN A 683 -44.47 -5.46 -20.72
N ASP A 684 -45.36 -5.80 -19.78
CA ASP A 684 -46.72 -5.27 -19.69
C ASP A 684 -46.71 -3.72 -19.52
N GLY A 685 -46.80 -3.02 -20.66
CA GLY A 685 -47.50 -1.74 -20.83
C GLY A 685 -46.93 -0.44 -20.23
N GLN A 686 -46.30 0.35 -21.12
CA GLN A 686 -46.18 1.82 -21.19
C GLN A 686 -44.81 2.45 -20.83
N GLY A 687 -44.30 3.25 -21.76
CA GLY A 687 -43.06 4.04 -21.65
C GLY A 687 -43.27 5.55 -21.77
N PHE A 688 -42.35 6.32 -21.19
CA PHE A 688 -42.41 7.78 -20.97
C PHE A 688 -41.53 8.57 -21.95
N SER A 689 -42.11 9.60 -22.59
CA SER A 689 -41.39 10.81 -23.05
C SER A 689 -42.44 11.85 -23.49
N THR A 690 -42.88 12.68 -22.53
CA THR A 690 -43.99 13.63 -22.73
C THR A 690 -43.53 14.92 -23.42
N ALA A 691 -42.30 15.35 -23.18
CA ALA A 691 -41.73 16.59 -23.73
C ALA A 691 -41.32 16.46 -25.21
N ALA A 692 -40.66 15.36 -25.61
CA ALA A 692 -40.28 15.15 -27.01
C ALA A 692 -41.49 14.99 -27.93
N LYS A 693 -42.60 14.42 -27.42
CA LYS A 693 -43.89 14.37 -28.12
C LYS A 693 -44.45 15.78 -28.41
N GLY A 694 -44.14 16.77 -27.58
CA GLY A 694 -44.49 18.18 -27.84
C GLY A 694 -43.70 18.79 -29.00
N LEU A 695 -42.38 18.54 -29.05
CA LEU A 695 -41.52 18.99 -30.17
C LEU A 695 -41.88 18.31 -31.50
N LEU A 696 -42.23 17.02 -31.44
CA LEU A 696 -42.73 16.27 -32.60
C LEU A 696 -44.05 16.83 -33.13
N ALA A 697 -45.02 17.10 -32.25
CA ALA A 697 -46.34 17.64 -32.62
C ALA A 697 -46.26 19.04 -33.26
N LEU A 698 -45.23 19.82 -32.95
CA LEU A 698 -44.96 21.14 -33.52
C LEU A 698 -44.15 21.08 -34.83
N GLY A 699 -43.72 19.89 -35.29
CA GLY A 699 -42.96 19.71 -36.53
C GLY A 699 -41.46 20.00 -36.43
N PHE A 700 -40.96 20.28 -35.22
CA PHE A 700 -39.55 20.65 -35.00
C PHE A 700 -38.55 19.50 -35.13
N LEU A 701 -39.05 18.27 -35.07
CA LEU A 701 -38.25 17.06 -35.21
C LEU A 701 -38.34 16.44 -36.61
N ASN A 702 -38.79 17.21 -37.61
CA ASN A 702 -38.87 16.76 -39.00
C ASN A 702 -37.47 16.76 -39.66
N THR A 703 -37.16 15.68 -40.39
CA THR A 703 -35.89 15.46 -41.09
C THR A 703 -35.90 15.94 -42.55
N ASP A 704 -37.06 16.28 -43.10
CA ASP A 704 -37.16 16.74 -44.49
C ASP A 704 -36.73 18.22 -44.64
N PRO A 705 -36.03 18.59 -45.74
CA PRO A 705 -35.66 19.98 -46.00
C PRO A 705 -36.88 20.91 -46.05
N HIS A 706 -36.81 22.04 -45.35
CA HIS A 706 -37.92 23.01 -45.31
C HIS A 706 -37.53 24.30 -46.06
N PRO A 707 -38.35 24.80 -47.02
CA PRO A 707 -38.00 25.97 -47.84
C PRO A 707 -37.62 27.22 -47.05
N SER A 708 -38.31 27.49 -45.93
CA SER A 708 -38.03 28.63 -45.04
C SER A 708 -36.70 28.54 -44.27
N LEU A 709 -36.08 27.36 -44.19
CA LEU A 709 -34.82 27.09 -43.49
C LEU A 709 -33.63 26.90 -44.44
N HIS A 710 -33.81 27.19 -45.73
CA HIS A 710 -32.73 27.18 -46.71
C HIS A 710 -31.69 28.28 -46.37
N PRO A 711 -30.38 27.97 -46.35
CA PRO A 711 -29.33 28.91 -45.94
C PRO A 711 -29.32 30.24 -46.71
N SER A 712 -29.71 30.21 -47.99
CA SER A 712 -29.77 31.39 -48.87
C SER A 712 -31.13 32.11 -48.90
N GLY A 713 -32.10 31.71 -48.08
CA GLY A 713 -33.44 32.31 -48.03
C GLY A 713 -33.55 33.51 -47.07
N PRO A 714 -34.63 34.33 -47.16
CA PRO A 714 -34.82 35.51 -46.31
C PRO A 714 -34.91 35.17 -44.81
N GLU A 715 -34.36 36.03 -43.93
CA GLU A 715 -34.30 35.80 -42.48
C GLU A 715 -35.69 35.50 -41.86
N ILE A 716 -35.72 34.59 -40.89
CA ILE A 716 -36.95 34.16 -40.19
C ILE A 716 -36.62 33.91 -38.72
N SER A 717 -37.48 34.38 -37.80
CA SER A 717 -37.37 34.12 -36.35
C SER A 717 -38.09 32.81 -35.97
N TRP A 718 -37.85 32.28 -34.77
CA TRP A 718 -38.56 31.09 -34.27
C TRP A 718 -40.07 31.29 -34.20
N LYS A 719 -40.50 32.49 -33.77
CA LYS A 719 -41.89 32.93 -33.82
C LYS A 719 -42.43 32.91 -35.25
N GLY A 720 -41.69 33.45 -36.22
CA GLY A 720 -42.07 33.46 -37.63
C GLY A 720 -42.18 32.06 -38.24
N PHE A 721 -41.28 31.15 -37.89
CA PHE A 721 -41.30 29.76 -38.36
C PHE A 721 -42.50 28.98 -37.79
N LEU A 722 -42.80 29.15 -36.50
CA LEU A 722 -44.01 28.59 -35.88
C LEU A 722 -45.28 29.16 -36.52
N CYS A 723 -45.37 30.49 -36.68
CA CYS A 723 -46.53 31.14 -37.30
C CYS A 723 -46.81 30.59 -38.71
N GLN A 724 -45.77 30.36 -39.52
CA GLN A 724 -45.90 29.69 -40.82
C GLN A 724 -46.45 28.26 -40.70
N GLY A 725 -45.95 27.46 -39.75
CA GLY A 725 -46.45 26.12 -39.46
C GLY A 725 -47.90 26.07 -38.95
N PHE A 726 -48.45 27.20 -38.50
CA PHE A 726 -49.85 27.38 -38.11
C PHE A 726 -50.69 28.17 -39.14
N GLY A 727 -50.11 28.60 -40.27
CA GLY A 727 -50.78 29.41 -41.29
C GLY A 727 -51.15 30.84 -40.83
N LYS A 728 -50.33 31.46 -39.97
CA LYS A 728 -50.55 32.81 -39.39
C LYS A 728 -49.42 33.78 -39.76
N SER A 729 -49.71 35.09 -39.69
CA SER A 729 -48.72 36.16 -39.88
C SER A 729 -47.77 36.26 -38.67
N PRO A 730 -46.47 36.57 -38.86
CA PRO A 730 -45.53 36.83 -37.76
C PRO A 730 -45.93 37.99 -36.83
N ASP A 731 -46.83 38.89 -37.26
CA ASP A 731 -47.32 40.04 -36.48
C ASP A 731 -48.31 39.67 -35.35
N ILE A 732 -48.61 38.38 -35.16
CA ILE A 732 -49.51 37.92 -34.09
C ILE A 732 -48.96 38.31 -32.69
N LEU A 733 -49.87 38.73 -31.80
CA LEU A 733 -49.53 38.97 -30.39
C LEU A 733 -49.02 37.68 -29.75
N THR A 734 -47.92 37.77 -28.99
CA THR A 734 -47.25 36.61 -28.39
C THR A 734 -48.20 35.79 -27.51
N ASP A 735 -49.09 36.43 -26.75
CA ASP A 735 -50.09 35.74 -25.91
C ASP A 735 -51.07 34.90 -26.75
N SER A 736 -51.53 35.41 -27.90
CA SER A 736 -52.40 34.67 -28.81
C SER A 736 -51.70 33.52 -29.53
N LEU A 737 -50.38 33.61 -29.74
CA LEU A 737 -49.57 32.52 -30.26
C LEU A 737 -49.34 31.44 -29.18
N LEU A 738 -49.15 31.84 -27.92
CA LEU A 738 -49.02 30.92 -26.79
C LEU A 738 -50.29 30.09 -26.58
N ASP A 739 -51.48 30.69 -26.73
CA ASP A 739 -52.76 29.98 -26.66
C ASP A 739 -52.88 28.90 -27.76
N LEU A 740 -52.51 29.24 -29.01
CA LEU A 740 -52.49 28.29 -30.14
C LEU A 740 -51.49 27.14 -29.94
N ILE A 741 -50.32 27.44 -29.39
CA ILE A 741 -49.30 26.43 -29.06
C ILE A 741 -49.80 25.55 -27.90
N HIS A 742 -50.42 26.14 -26.88
CA HIS A 742 -50.97 25.42 -25.73
C HIS A 742 -52.05 24.42 -26.17
N GLU A 743 -52.94 24.83 -27.07
CA GLU A 743 -53.98 23.98 -27.65
C GLU A 743 -53.38 22.81 -28.45
N LYS A 744 -52.41 23.09 -29.35
CA LYS A 744 -51.76 22.04 -30.16
C LYS A 744 -50.89 21.08 -29.34
N LEU A 745 -50.42 21.51 -28.17
CA LEU A 745 -49.72 20.66 -27.20
C LEU A 745 -50.67 19.85 -26.28
N GLY A 746 -51.99 19.93 -26.53
CA GLY A 746 -53.03 19.20 -25.81
C GLY A 746 -53.37 19.81 -24.45
N GLY A 747 -53.24 21.13 -24.30
CA GLY A 747 -53.53 21.84 -23.05
C GLY A 747 -52.48 21.67 -21.95
N ASN A 748 -51.29 21.13 -22.26
CA ASN A 748 -50.25 20.87 -21.27
C ASN A 748 -49.38 22.12 -21.03
N LYS A 749 -49.54 22.72 -19.85
CA LYS A 749 -48.84 23.95 -19.42
C LYS A 749 -47.32 23.78 -19.30
N GLU A 750 -46.86 22.63 -18.82
CA GLU A 750 -45.43 22.32 -18.65
C GLU A 750 -44.68 22.26 -20.00
N LYS A 751 -45.33 21.72 -21.04
CA LYS A 751 -44.77 21.72 -22.40
C LYS A 751 -44.68 23.13 -22.97
N LEU A 752 -45.69 23.98 -22.72
CA LEU A 752 -45.69 25.38 -23.18
C LEU A 752 -44.58 26.19 -22.50
N GLU A 753 -44.47 26.09 -21.17
CA GLU A 753 -43.42 26.76 -20.38
C GLU A 753 -42.02 26.33 -20.85
N THR A 754 -41.83 25.07 -21.20
CA THR A 754 -40.56 24.57 -21.77
C THR A 754 -40.22 25.24 -23.11
N ILE A 755 -41.18 25.38 -24.03
CA ILE A 755 -40.96 26.04 -25.33
C ILE A 755 -40.61 27.52 -25.16
N VAL A 756 -41.28 28.21 -24.22
CA VAL A 756 -41.01 29.61 -23.89
C VAL A 756 -39.62 29.78 -23.28
N ASN A 757 -39.28 28.95 -22.27
CA ASN A 757 -38.01 29.05 -21.54
C ASN A 757 -36.80 28.66 -22.40
N LEU A 758 -36.98 27.86 -23.46
CA LEU A 758 -35.95 27.59 -24.46
C LEU A 758 -35.73 28.77 -25.44
N GLY A 759 -36.57 29.81 -25.39
CA GLY A 759 -36.49 30.98 -26.27
C GLY A 759 -36.98 30.71 -27.70
N LEU A 760 -37.74 29.62 -27.93
CA LEU A 760 -38.26 29.24 -29.25
C LEU A 760 -39.49 30.06 -29.70
N VAL A 761 -39.86 31.07 -28.92
CA VAL A 761 -40.88 32.08 -29.26
C VAL A 761 -40.29 33.49 -29.33
N SER A 762 -38.96 33.61 -29.25
CA SER A 762 -38.25 34.89 -29.35
C SER A 762 -38.18 35.41 -30.79
N ASP A 763 -37.93 36.72 -30.90
CA ASP A 763 -37.71 37.41 -32.18
C ASP A 763 -36.26 37.34 -32.66
N ASP A 764 -35.39 36.60 -31.96
CA ASP A 764 -33.99 36.40 -32.34
C ASP A 764 -33.89 35.70 -33.72
N PRO A 765 -32.95 36.12 -34.61
CA PRO A 765 -32.78 35.52 -35.93
C PRO A 765 -32.26 34.06 -35.83
N ILE A 766 -32.81 33.17 -36.67
CA ILE A 766 -32.43 31.75 -36.73
C ILE A 766 -31.12 31.55 -37.53
N ASP A 767 -30.17 30.80 -36.95
CA ASP A 767 -28.98 30.26 -37.64
C ASP A 767 -29.36 28.98 -38.44
N LYS A 768 -29.69 29.18 -39.73
CA LYS A 768 -30.32 28.18 -40.62
C LYS A 768 -29.37 27.05 -41.02
N ARG A 769 -29.82 25.80 -40.88
CA ARG A 769 -29.05 24.59 -41.22
C ARG A 769 -29.83 23.60 -42.08
N GLU A 770 -30.48 24.06 -43.14
CA GLU A 770 -31.24 23.29 -44.14
C GLU A 770 -32.50 22.55 -43.62
N THR A 771 -32.39 21.78 -42.54
CA THR A 771 -33.50 21.06 -41.90
C THR A 771 -33.90 21.70 -40.57
N PRO A 772 -35.16 21.55 -40.13
CA PRO A 772 -35.61 22.00 -38.80
C PRO A 772 -34.80 21.39 -37.66
N ILE A 773 -34.48 20.10 -37.73
CA ILE A 773 -33.74 19.41 -36.67
C ILE A 773 -32.28 19.87 -36.59
N ASP A 774 -31.60 20.12 -37.71
CA ASP A 774 -30.22 20.61 -37.71
C ASP A 774 -30.14 22.04 -37.18
N THR A 775 -31.13 22.86 -37.54
CA THR A 775 -31.27 24.25 -37.08
C THR A 775 -31.52 24.30 -35.57
N LEU A 776 -32.46 23.50 -35.06
CA LEU A 776 -32.76 23.40 -33.63
C LEU A 776 -31.60 22.79 -32.84
N SER A 777 -30.95 21.75 -33.36
CA SER A 777 -29.79 21.10 -32.72
C SER A 777 -28.65 22.10 -32.49
N ASN A 778 -28.33 22.90 -33.51
CA ASN A 778 -27.30 23.93 -33.43
C ASN A 778 -27.66 25.05 -32.43
N TYR A 779 -28.93 25.46 -32.37
CA TYR A 779 -29.40 26.44 -31.40
C TYR A 779 -29.32 25.91 -29.95
N LEU A 780 -29.83 24.70 -29.70
CA LEU A 780 -29.81 24.08 -28.37
C LEU A 780 -28.40 23.73 -27.90
N ALA A 781 -27.48 23.38 -28.81
CA ALA A 781 -26.07 23.16 -28.48
C ALA A 781 -25.41 24.39 -27.86
N LYS A 782 -25.79 25.60 -28.30
CA LYS A 782 -25.27 26.87 -27.76
C LYS A 782 -25.94 27.25 -26.43
N ARG A 783 -27.24 26.96 -26.27
CA ARG A 783 -28.03 27.33 -25.08
C ARG A 783 -27.84 26.36 -23.90
N LEU A 784 -27.59 25.08 -24.17
CA LEU A 784 -27.51 24.01 -23.16
C LEU A 784 -26.12 23.34 -23.15
N SER A 785 -25.08 24.13 -23.37
CA SER A 785 -23.69 23.72 -23.19
C SER A 785 -23.28 23.77 -21.71
N TYR A 786 -22.23 23.03 -21.36
CA TYR A 786 -21.59 23.12 -20.04
C TYR A 786 -20.70 24.36 -19.97
N GLY A 787 -20.78 25.08 -18.86
CA GLY A 787 -19.81 26.10 -18.48
C GLY A 787 -18.48 25.50 -17.98
N PRO A 788 -17.44 26.33 -17.80
CA PRO A 788 -16.10 25.86 -17.42
C PRO A 788 -16.04 25.20 -16.03
N ASP A 789 -16.90 25.60 -15.09
CA ASP A 789 -16.94 25.05 -13.73
C ASP A 789 -18.08 24.03 -13.54
N GLU A 790 -18.74 23.61 -14.62
CA GLU A 790 -19.86 22.67 -14.55
C GLU A 790 -19.43 21.26 -14.93
N ARG A 791 -19.92 20.28 -14.15
CA ARG A 791 -19.63 18.86 -14.38
C ARG A 791 -20.85 18.07 -14.82
N ASP A 792 -20.62 17.09 -15.68
CA ASP A 792 -21.60 16.06 -16.03
C ASP A 792 -21.49 14.85 -15.09
N MET A 793 -22.43 13.92 -15.24
CA MET A 793 -22.53 12.69 -14.49
C MET A 793 -23.03 11.58 -15.42
N ILE A 794 -22.46 10.38 -15.27
CA ILE A 794 -22.97 9.13 -15.82
C ILE A 794 -23.55 8.34 -14.67
N LEU A 795 -24.81 7.92 -14.83
CA LEU A 795 -25.49 6.98 -13.96
C LEU A 795 -25.92 5.77 -14.78
N MET A 796 -25.51 4.58 -14.37
CA MET A 796 -25.97 3.32 -14.95
C MET A 796 -26.38 2.38 -13.84
N ARG A 797 -27.50 1.67 -14.06
CA ARG A 797 -28.02 0.65 -13.15
C ARG A 797 -28.50 -0.55 -13.95
N HIS A 798 -28.00 -1.72 -13.62
CA HIS A 798 -28.61 -2.99 -14.01
C HIS A 798 -29.39 -3.56 -12.84
N GLN A 799 -30.56 -4.11 -13.11
CA GLN A 799 -31.34 -4.95 -12.21
C GLN A 799 -31.52 -6.32 -12.85
N VAL A 800 -31.08 -7.36 -12.15
CA VAL A 800 -31.04 -8.73 -12.65
C VAL A 800 -31.78 -9.64 -11.68
N GLY A 801 -32.92 -10.18 -12.10
CA GLY A 801 -33.62 -11.22 -11.35
C GLY A 801 -32.97 -12.57 -11.58
N VAL A 802 -32.65 -13.30 -10.51
CA VAL A 802 -31.97 -14.60 -10.52
C VAL A 802 -32.82 -15.63 -9.79
N LEU A 803 -32.94 -16.83 -10.39
CA LEU A 803 -33.50 -18.01 -9.74
C LEU A 803 -32.39 -19.05 -9.55
N TRP A 804 -32.09 -19.38 -8.31
CA TRP A 804 -31.05 -20.33 -7.92
C TRP A 804 -31.52 -21.80 -7.99
N PRO A 805 -30.60 -22.78 -8.09
CA PRO A 805 -30.94 -24.21 -8.12
C PRO A 805 -31.74 -24.73 -6.93
N ASP A 806 -31.63 -24.09 -5.76
CA ASP A 806 -32.36 -24.41 -4.54
C ASP A 806 -33.78 -23.81 -4.49
N GLY A 807 -34.16 -23.07 -5.54
CA GLY A 807 -35.44 -22.40 -5.67
C GLY A 807 -35.48 -20.98 -5.09
N GLN A 808 -34.37 -20.48 -4.53
CA GLN A 808 -34.29 -19.11 -4.02
C GLN A 808 -34.32 -18.10 -5.18
N GLN A 809 -35.08 -17.02 -5.01
CA GLN A 809 -35.05 -15.87 -5.92
C GLN A 809 -34.22 -14.73 -5.31
N GLU A 810 -33.42 -14.08 -6.15
CA GLU A 810 -32.57 -12.94 -5.80
C GLU A 810 -32.77 -11.84 -6.85
N GLU A 811 -32.82 -10.58 -6.42
CA GLU A 811 -32.71 -9.43 -7.32
C GLU A 811 -31.35 -8.76 -7.08
N ARG A 812 -30.52 -8.71 -8.11
CA ARG A 812 -29.16 -8.18 -8.06
C ARG A 812 -29.09 -6.84 -8.77
N SER A 813 -28.54 -5.83 -8.10
CA SER A 813 -28.30 -4.51 -8.69
C SER A 813 -26.81 -4.27 -8.95
N ILE A 814 -26.49 -3.66 -10.10
CA ILE A 814 -25.13 -3.24 -10.46
C ILE A 814 -25.18 -1.76 -10.82
N ASP A 815 -24.46 -0.94 -10.07
CA ASP A 815 -24.52 0.52 -10.19
C ASP A 815 -23.15 1.08 -10.62
N LEU A 816 -23.18 2.04 -11.54
CA LEU A 816 -22.05 2.87 -11.93
C LEU A 816 -22.47 4.33 -11.81
N VAL A 817 -21.73 5.09 -11.00
CA VAL A 817 -21.86 6.55 -10.90
C VAL A 817 -20.49 7.16 -11.18
N SER A 818 -20.39 8.01 -12.20
CA SER A 818 -19.14 8.71 -12.55
C SER A 818 -19.42 10.18 -12.76
N TYR A 819 -18.61 11.05 -12.16
CA TYR A 819 -18.71 12.50 -12.31
C TYR A 819 -17.57 13.05 -13.19
N GLY A 820 -17.85 14.11 -13.94
CA GLY A 820 -16.87 14.85 -14.70
C GLY A 820 -15.92 15.62 -13.79
N ASP A 821 -14.68 15.77 -14.24
CA ASP A 821 -13.66 16.54 -13.52
C ASP A 821 -13.72 18.01 -13.97
N ILE A 822 -13.77 18.95 -13.01
CA ILE A 822 -13.84 20.40 -13.29
C ILE A 822 -12.64 20.87 -14.14
N ASN A 823 -11.44 20.33 -13.87
CA ASN A 823 -10.21 20.64 -14.61
C ASN A 823 -9.70 19.44 -15.42
N GLY A 824 -10.61 18.58 -15.90
CA GLY A 824 -10.24 17.35 -16.58
C GLY A 824 -11.29 16.91 -17.59
N PHE A 825 -11.51 15.61 -17.70
CA PHE A 825 -12.46 15.05 -18.66
C PHE A 825 -13.87 14.93 -18.05
N SER A 826 -14.88 15.18 -18.88
CA SER A 826 -16.28 14.90 -18.52
C SER A 826 -16.47 13.39 -18.25
N ALA A 827 -17.45 13.03 -17.42
CA ALA A 827 -17.83 11.65 -17.15
C ALA A 827 -18.11 10.91 -18.47
N MET A 828 -18.89 11.53 -19.37
CA MET A 828 -19.18 10.97 -20.69
C MET A 828 -17.92 10.73 -21.53
N ALA A 829 -17.00 11.70 -21.59
CA ALA A 829 -15.77 11.55 -22.36
C ALA A 829 -14.91 10.42 -21.78
N LYS A 830 -14.78 10.32 -20.45
CA LYS A 830 -14.04 9.25 -19.77
C LYS A 830 -14.65 7.88 -20.05
N THR A 831 -15.93 7.70 -19.78
CA THR A 831 -16.60 6.39 -19.85
C THR A 831 -16.81 5.90 -21.28
N VAL A 832 -16.68 6.75 -22.30
CA VAL A 832 -16.68 6.33 -23.71
C VAL A 832 -15.26 6.19 -24.26
N GLY A 833 -14.40 7.18 -24.01
CA GLY A 833 -13.06 7.24 -24.60
C GLY A 833 -12.11 6.20 -24.02
N LEU A 834 -12.12 5.98 -22.71
CA LEU A 834 -11.18 5.05 -22.07
C LEU A 834 -11.42 3.59 -22.48
N PRO A 835 -12.66 3.05 -22.48
CA PRO A 835 -12.88 1.70 -23.00
C PRO A 835 -12.42 1.52 -24.46
N THR A 836 -12.63 2.53 -25.30
CA THR A 836 -12.15 2.54 -26.69
C THR A 836 -10.61 2.53 -26.78
N ALA A 837 -9.94 3.30 -25.94
CA ALA A 837 -8.48 3.39 -25.90
C ALA A 837 -7.83 2.09 -25.40
N ILE A 838 -8.39 1.51 -24.33
CA ILE A 838 -7.99 0.22 -23.76
C ILE A 838 -8.17 -0.87 -24.82
N ALA A 839 -9.35 -0.96 -25.43
CA ALA A 839 -9.62 -1.91 -26.51
C ALA A 839 -8.63 -1.81 -27.68
N THR A 840 -8.27 -0.58 -28.05
CA THR A 840 -7.25 -0.31 -29.10
C THR A 840 -5.89 -0.85 -28.71
N LYS A 841 -5.43 -0.54 -27.49
CA LYS A 841 -4.15 -1.02 -26.95
C LYS A 841 -4.11 -2.55 -26.90
N MET A 842 -5.17 -3.18 -26.44
CA MET A 842 -5.27 -4.64 -26.34
C MET A 842 -5.24 -5.35 -27.70
N ILE A 843 -5.81 -4.75 -28.75
CA ILE A 843 -5.68 -5.28 -30.11
C ILE A 843 -4.23 -5.14 -30.61
N LEU A 844 -3.59 -3.99 -30.34
CA LEU A 844 -2.18 -3.76 -30.71
C LEU A 844 -1.21 -4.68 -29.97
N ASP A 845 -1.49 -4.98 -28.71
CA ASP A 845 -0.72 -5.88 -27.84
C ASP A 845 -1.03 -7.37 -28.11
N GLY A 846 -2.05 -7.67 -28.92
CA GLY A 846 -2.42 -9.03 -29.29
C GLY A 846 -3.21 -9.78 -28.22
N GLU A 847 -3.80 -9.07 -27.26
CA GLU A 847 -4.67 -9.65 -26.23
C GLU A 847 -6.06 -9.98 -26.79
N ILE A 848 -6.62 -9.08 -27.59
CA ILE A 848 -7.86 -9.34 -28.35
C ILE A 848 -7.49 -9.89 -29.73
N GLN A 849 -7.59 -11.21 -29.87
CA GLN A 849 -7.20 -11.91 -31.11
C GLN A 849 -8.38 -12.29 -32.01
N ARG A 850 -9.61 -12.14 -31.51
CA ARG A 850 -10.83 -12.54 -32.25
C ARG A 850 -10.98 -11.72 -33.53
N LYS A 851 -11.24 -12.40 -34.65
CA LYS A 851 -11.39 -11.80 -35.99
C LYS A 851 -12.86 -11.67 -36.40
N GLY A 852 -13.12 -10.72 -37.29
CA GLY A 852 -14.47 -10.35 -37.73
C GLY A 852 -14.98 -9.08 -37.07
N VAL A 853 -16.26 -8.81 -37.29
CA VAL A 853 -17.03 -7.79 -36.57
C VAL A 853 -17.43 -8.37 -35.22
N VAL A 854 -16.94 -7.77 -34.13
CA VAL A 854 -17.02 -8.30 -32.77
C VAL A 854 -17.47 -7.22 -31.78
N THR A 855 -18.01 -7.65 -30.64
CA THR A 855 -18.52 -6.80 -29.55
C THR A 855 -18.02 -7.34 -28.21
N PRO A 856 -18.05 -6.56 -27.11
CA PRO A 856 -17.61 -7.04 -25.80
C PRO A 856 -18.69 -7.89 -25.09
N LEU A 857 -19.36 -8.77 -25.82
CA LEU A 857 -20.34 -9.71 -25.26
C LEU A 857 -19.72 -11.06 -24.87
N THR A 858 -18.53 -11.36 -25.36
CA THR A 858 -17.85 -12.62 -25.06
C THR A 858 -16.77 -12.44 -24.02
N ARG A 859 -16.62 -13.45 -23.16
CA ARG A 859 -15.74 -13.42 -21.99
C ARG A 859 -14.27 -13.13 -22.31
N ASP A 860 -13.78 -13.60 -23.45
CA ASP A 860 -12.42 -13.32 -23.94
C ASP A 860 -12.16 -11.82 -24.19
N ILE A 861 -13.22 -11.03 -24.42
CA ILE A 861 -13.14 -9.60 -24.69
C ILE A 861 -13.51 -8.80 -23.43
N TYR A 862 -14.69 -9.02 -22.83
CA TYR A 862 -15.16 -8.18 -21.73
C TYR A 862 -14.35 -8.37 -20.44
N GLN A 863 -13.85 -9.57 -20.16
CA GLN A 863 -13.11 -9.82 -18.91
C GLN A 863 -11.81 -9.02 -18.90
N SER A 864 -11.14 -8.99 -20.06
CA SER A 864 -9.89 -8.30 -20.27
C SER A 864 -10.09 -6.78 -20.25
N LEU A 865 -11.18 -6.27 -20.86
CA LEU A 865 -11.56 -4.86 -20.81
C LEU A 865 -11.99 -4.39 -19.40
N ASN A 866 -12.74 -5.19 -18.63
CA ASN A 866 -13.13 -4.84 -17.26
C ASN A 866 -11.93 -4.76 -16.31
N THR A 867 -10.93 -5.63 -16.50
CA THR A 867 -9.72 -5.67 -15.66
C THR A 867 -8.87 -4.41 -15.82
N GLU A 868 -8.69 -3.90 -17.05
CA GLU A 868 -7.99 -2.62 -17.26
C GLU A 868 -8.89 -1.40 -17.00
N GLY A 869 -10.20 -1.48 -17.30
CA GLY A 869 -11.15 -0.37 -17.13
C GLY A 869 -11.42 0.02 -15.68
N GLN A 870 -11.40 -0.95 -14.75
CA GLN A 870 -11.60 -0.71 -13.31
C GLN A 870 -10.43 0.03 -12.64
N VAL A 871 -9.24 0.04 -13.26
CA VAL A 871 -8.09 0.86 -12.82
C VAL A 871 -8.35 2.35 -13.08
N VAL A 872 -9.23 2.68 -14.03
CA VAL A 872 -9.43 4.06 -14.52
C VAL A 872 -10.80 4.64 -14.15
N VAL A 873 -11.83 3.81 -13.94
CA VAL A 873 -13.15 4.24 -13.46
C VAL A 873 -13.56 3.37 -12.27
N PRO A 874 -13.45 3.86 -11.01
CA PRO A 874 -13.82 3.08 -9.83
C PRO A 874 -15.34 2.83 -9.79
N LEU A 875 -15.73 1.56 -9.79
CA LEU A 875 -17.11 1.14 -9.56
C LEU A 875 -17.42 1.21 -8.07
N ALA A 876 -18.52 1.86 -7.70
CA ALA A 876 -19.02 1.85 -6.33
C ALA A 876 -20.00 0.68 -6.18
N SER A 877 -19.62 -0.36 -5.43
CA SER A 877 -20.54 -1.42 -5.00
C SER A 877 -20.70 -1.37 -3.48
N GLU A 878 -21.81 -0.82 -3.00
CA GLU A 878 -22.26 -1.05 -1.63
C GLU A 878 -23.30 -2.18 -1.62
N PRO A 879 -23.14 -3.22 -0.78
CA PRO A 879 -24.22 -4.17 -0.54
C PRO A 879 -25.26 -3.54 0.40
N THR A 880 -26.37 -3.03 -0.14
CA THR A 880 -27.49 -2.58 0.68
C THR A 880 -28.28 -3.78 1.21
N SER A 881 -28.09 -4.12 2.48
CA SER A 881 -29.07 -4.88 3.25
C SER A 881 -29.68 -3.98 4.32
N SER A 882 -30.90 -3.50 4.09
CA SER A 882 -31.97 -3.35 5.08
C SER A 882 -33.10 -2.49 4.54
N SER A 883 -34.32 -3.00 4.70
CA SER A 883 -35.57 -2.28 4.53
C SER A 883 -35.76 -1.29 5.69
N SER A 884 -36.06 -0.03 5.37
CA SER A 884 -36.63 0.95 6.31
C SER A 884 -37.42 2.01 5.51
N PRO A 885 -38.59 2.48 6.00
CA PRO A 885 -39.46 3.39 5.24
C PRO A 885 -38.99 4.86 5.31
N PRO A 886 -39.50 5.74 4.43
CA PRO A 886 -38.95 7.08 4.24
C PRO A 886 -39.47 8.07 5.28
N GLY A 887 -38.57 8.90 5.80
CA GLY A 887 -38.91 10.18 6.43
C GLY A 887 -38.32 10.41 7.81
N GLN A 888 -37.09 10.93 7.87
CA GLN A 888 -36.70 12.02 8.76
C GLN A 888 -35.25 12.45 8.48
N VAL A 889 -35.09 13.70 8.05
CA VAL A 889 -33.79 14.38 7.97
C VAL A 889 -33.35 14.66 9.41
N ILE A 890 -32.34 13.95 9.90
CA ILE A 890 -31.68 14.26 11.18
C ILE A 890 -30.40 15.06 10.88
N ASN A 891 -30.43 16.35 11.23
CA ASN A 891 -29.28 17.24 11.26
C ASN A 891 -28.27 16.74 12.30
N CYS A 892 -27.06 16.38 11.87
CA CYS A 892 -25.95 16.01 12.75
C CYS A 892 -24.93 17.16 12.80
N SER A 893 -25.15 18.12 13.70
CA SER A 893 -24.14 19.11 14.10
C SER A 893 -24.34 19.49 15.58
N SER A 894 -23.79 18.69 16.52
CA SER A 894 -23.59 19.11 17.94
C SER A 894 -23.03 18.02 18.88
N SER A 895 -22.07 17.18 18.49
CA SER A 895 -21.53 16.14 19.40
C SER A 895 -20.01 16.02 19.47
N GLN A 896 -19.23 17.02 19.04
CA GLN A 896 -17.77 16.98 19.10
C GLN A 896 -17.10 17.85 20.19
N GLN A 897 -17.84 18.57 21.04
CA GLN A 897 -17.24 19.53 21.99
C GLN A 897 -17.09 19.07 23.45
N SER A 898 -17.64 17.93 23.89
CA SER A 898 -17.63 17.56 25.33
C SER A 898 -16.54 16.56 25.76
N ALA A 899 -15.81 15.93 24.84
CA ALA A 899 -14.79 14.93 25.17
C ALA A 899 -13.41 15.51 25.55
N GLY A 900 -13.10 16.75 25.11
CA GLY A 900 -11.80 17.38 25.30
C GLY A 900 -11.50 17.88 26.72
N SER A 901 -12.53 18.24 27.49
CA SER A 901 -12.37 18.88 28.81
C SER A 901 -12.03 17.90 29.95
N LEU A 902 -12.52 16.65 29.89
CA LEU A 902 -12.24 15.62 30.89
C LEU A 902 -10.81 15.05 30.79
N ALA A 903 -10.24 14.98 29.58
CA ALA A 903 -8.89 14.46 29.36
C ALA A 903 -7.79 15.40 29.90
N VAL A 904 -8.00 16.71 29.82
CA VAL A 904 -7.06 17.72 30.31
C VAL A 904 -7.02 17.76 31.85
N VAL A 905 -8.17 17.62 32.51
CA VAL A 905 -8.26 17.58 33.99
C VAL A 905 -7.56 16.35 34.56
N ALA A 906 -7.69 15.19 33.91
CA ALA A 906 -7.02 13.95 34.33
C ALA A 906 -5.48 14.03 34.17
N LEU A 907 -4.98 14.72 33.13
CA LEU A 907 -3.54 14.89 32.91
C LEU A 907 -2.89 15.80 33.98
N VAL A 908 -3.58 16.86 34.39
CA VAL A 908 -3.11 17.82 35.40
C VAL A 908 -3.04 17.19 36.80
N GLN A 909 -4.01 16.34 37.16
CA GLN A 909 -4.04 15.66 38.46
C GLN A 909 -2.87 14.68 38.67
N ILE A 910 -2.37 14.08 37.58
CA ILE A 910 -1.34 13.03 37.64
C ILE A 910 0.06 13.64 37.76
N MET A 911 0.38 14.70 37.02
CA MET A 911 1.68 15.39 37.13
C MET A 911 1.87 16.06 38.50
N ALA A 912 0.78 16.44 39.17
CA ALA A 912 0.82 17.00 40.52
C ALA A 912 1.42 16.03 41.56
N ALA A 913 1.36 14.71 41.36
CA ALA A 913 1.87 13.72 42.30
C ALA A 913 3.39 13.77 42.47
N HIS A 914 4.14 14.05 41.40
CA HIS A 914 5.60 14.24 41.46
C HIS A 914 5.97 15.46 42.29
N VAL A 915 5.25 16.56 42.09
CA VAL A 915 5.47 17.81 42.84
C VAL A 915 5.17 17.58 44.32
N VAL A 916 4.06 16.91 44.64
CA VAL A 916 3.69 16.57 46.01
C VAL A 916 4.74 15.68 46.68
N ALA A 917 5.24 14.65 45.98
CA ALA A 917 6.29 13.76 46.49
C ALA A 917 7.60 14.52 46.79
N VAL A 918 8.03 15.41 45.88
CA VAL A 918 9.24 16.23 46.07
C VAL A 918 9.08 17.21 47.22
N VAL A 919 7.95 17.93 47.28
CA VAL A 919 7.67 18.91 48.35
C VAL A 919 7.61 18.21 49.71
N PHE A 920 6.96 17.04 49.79
CA PHE A 920 6.91 16.24 51.02
C PHE A 920 8.32 15.81 51.46
N CYS A 921 9.14 15.29 50.56
CA CYS A 921 10.51 14.88 50.86
C CYS A 921 11.33 16.09 51.36
N ALA A 922 11.28 17.21 50.66
CA ALA A 922 12.00 18.42 51.03
C ALA A 922 11.58 18.93 52.42
N TYR A 923 10.28 18.93 52.72
CA TYR A 923 9.76 19.37 54.02
C TYR A 923 10.22 18.46 55.17
N ILE A 924 10.10 17.13 55.03
CA ILE A 924 10.55 16.21 56.08
C ILE A 924 12.06 16.27 56.28
N ILE A 925 12.84 16.44 55.21
CA ILE A 925 14.29 16.63 55.29
C ILE A 925 14.62 17.94 56.03
N TYR A 926 13.93 19.03 55.72
CA TYR A 926 14.10 20.31 56.41
C TYR A 926 13.80 20.18 57.91
N VAL A 927 12.69 19.54 58.28
CA VAL A 927 12.29 19.32 59.68
C VAL A 927 13.24 18.35 60.41
N ALA A 928 13.82 17.38 59.69
CA ALA A 928 14.79 16.44 60.24
C ALA A 928 16.12 17.11 60.57
N GLY A 929 16.59 18.03 59.72
CA GLY A 929 17.92 18.63 59.81
C GLY A 929 19.02 17.57 59.79
N PRO A 930 19.31 16.93 58.63
CA PRO A 930 20.25 15.83 58.54
C PRO A 930 21.61 16.22 59.13
N GLY A 931 22.13 15.39 60.04
CA GLY A 931 23.38 15.65 60.75
C GLY A 931 23.21 16.35 62.11
N SER A 932 22.01 16.83 62.46
CA SER A 932 21.73 17.39 63.80
C SER A 932 21.80 16.35 64.91
N SER A 933 21.53 15.09 64.58
CA SER A 933 21.63 13.93 65.47
C SER A 933 21.71 12.65 64.64
N LEU A 934 22.19 11.55 65.22
CA LEU A 934 22.16 10.26 64.53
C LEU A 934 20.72 9.88 64.11
N PHE A 935 19.73 10.20 64.95
CA PHE A 935 18.31 9.96 64.64
C PHE A 935 17.82 10.73 63.40
N SER A 936 18.31 11.95 63.13
CA SER A 936 17.87 12.77 61.99
C SER A 936 18.04 12.07 60.63
N TRP A 937 19.00 11.16 60.51
CA TRP A 937 19.23 10.38 59.30
C TRP A 937 18.13 9.34 59.04
N HIS A 938 17.44 8.85 60.07
CA HIS A 938 16.36 7.89 59.89
C HIS A 938 15.19 8.44 59.05
N PRO A 939 14.50 9.53 59.44
CA PRO A 939 13.40 10.07 58.64
C PRO A 939 13.87 10.55 57.26
N THR A 940 15.07 11.12 57.15
CA THR A 940 15.67 11.54 55.86
C THR A 940 15.84 10.38 54.89
N LEU A 941 16.47 9.27 55.32
CA LEU A 941 16.69 8.12 54.47
C LEU A 941 15.38 7.40 54.12
N MET A 942 14.43 7.35 55.07
CA MET A 942 13.14 6.70 54.86
C MET A 942 12.26 7.43 53.83
N VAL A 943 12.19 8.77 53.85
CA VAL A 943 11.41 9.50 52.84
C VAL A 943 12.07 9.44 51.47
N LEU A 944 13.39 9.49 51.38
CA LEU A 944 14.11 9.33 50.11
C LEU A 944 13.96 7.92 49.53
N ALA A 945 13.94 6.90 50.38
CA ALA A 945 13.69 5.53 49.95
C ALA A 945 12.29 5.39 49.33
N TYR A 946 11.25 5.77 50.07
CA TYR A 946 9.88 5.39 49.74
C TYR A 946 9.10 6.42 48.94
N MET A 947 9.24 7.72 49.25
CA MET A 947 8.50 8.79 48.60
C MET A 947 9.24 9.36 47.37
N ALA A 948 10.53 9.07 47.20
CA ALA A 948 11.28 9.42 45.99
C ALA A 948 11.67 8.18 45.18
N ALA A 949 12.62 7.36 45.66
CA ALA A 949 13.21 6.28 44.86
C ALA A 949 12.20 5.19 44.48
N MET A 950 11.44 4.64 45.45
CA MET A 950 10.43 3.61 45.18
C MET A 950 9.25 4.14 44.38
N PHE A 951 8.78 5.35 44.70
CA PHE A 951 7.70 6.01 43.98
C PHE A 951 8.04 6.19 42.50
N GLU A 952 9.20 6.77 42.18
CA GLU A 952 9.66 6.95 40.80
C GLU A 952 9.95 5.60 40.12
N ALA A 953 10.46 4.61 40.85
CA ALA A 953 10.65 3.27 40.31
C ALA A 953 9.35 2.69 39.74
N VAL A 954 8.21 2.90 40.40
CA VAL A 954 6.90 2.44 39.91
C VAL A 954 6.40 3.30 38.75
N LEU A 955 6.52 4.62 38.86
CA LEU A 955 5.99 5.55 37.84
C LEU A 955 6.77 5.58 36.53
N VAL A 956 8.02 5.09 36.49
CA VAL A 956 8.79 4.92 35.24
C VAL A 956 8.00 4.13 34.18
N PHE A 957 7.17 3.18 34.60
CA PHE A 957 6.30 2.40 33.70
C PHE A 957 4.92 3.01 33.45
N SER A 958 4.61 4.18 34.02
CA SER A 958 3.33 4.84 33.78
C SER A 958 3.26 5.44 32.37
N PRO A 959 2.25 5.08 31.55
CA PRO A 959 2.09 5.68 30.23
C PRO A 959 1.66 7.15 30.31
N LYS A 960 1.01 7.56 31.40
CA LYS A 960 0.48 8.92 31.60
C LYS A 960 1.37 9.78 32.52
N SER A 961 2.08 9.16 33.46
CA SER A 961 2.79 9.86 34.56
C SER A 961 4.31 9.74 34.49
N SER A 962 4.87 8.90 33.60
CA SER A 962 6.33 8.73 33.56
C SER A 962 7.00 10.04 33.16
N LEU A 963 8.01 10.47 33.91
CA LEU A 963 8.88 11.60 33.56
C LEU A 963 9.78 11.29 32.35
N VAL A 964 9.85 10.01 31.95
CA VAL A 964 10.67 9.52 30.84
C VAL A 964 9.82 8.72 29.83
N PRO A 965 8.73 9.30 29.29
CA PRO A 965 7.75 8.53 28.51
C PRO A 965 8.37 8.01 27.19
N GLN A 966 9.31 8.75 26.61
CA GLN A 966 9.96 8.45 25.33
C GLN A 966 11.13 7.45 25.41
N MET A 967 11.54 7.02 26.61
CA MET A 967 12.64 6.05 26.76
C MET A 967 12.19 4.63 26.41
N SER A 968 13.09 3.83 25.85
CA SER A 968 12.81 2.42 25.51
C SER A 968 12.51 1.59 26.76
N HIS A 969 11.72 0.53 26.60
CA HIS A 969 11.33 -0.35 27.70
C HIS A 969 12.55 -0.95 28.42
N HIS A 970 13.63 -1.30 27.71
CA HIS A 970 14.87 -1.79 28.34
C HIS A 970 15.49 -0.74 29.27
N VAL A 971 15.51 0.53 28.85
CA VAL A 971 16.01 1.62 29.68
C VAL A 971 15.08 1.86 30.87
N LYS A 972 13.76 1.81 30.67
CA LYS A 972 12.77 1.89 31.75
C LYS A 972 12.93 0.76 32.78
N VAL A 973 13.16 -0.49 32.34
CA VAL A 973 13.47 -1.62 33.22
C VAL A 973 14.79 -1.40 33.98
N THR A 974 15.80 -0.85 33.31
CA THR A 974 17.09 -0.54 33.94
C THR A 974 16.95 0.56 34.99
N LEU A 975 16.21 1.62 34.68
CA LEU A 975 15.90 2.72 35.61
C LEU A 975 15.06 2.22 36.79
N HIS A 976 13.98 1.49 36.54
CA HIS A 976 13.16 0.86 37.57
C HIS A 976 14.01 0.01 38.52
N TRP A 977 14.86 -0.86 37.98
CA TRP A 977 15.73 -1.71 38.79
C TRP A 977 16.74 -0.89 39.60
N SER A 978 17.34 0.15 38.99
CA SER A 978 18.33 1.01 39.66
C SER A 978 17.70 1.81 40.80
N LEU A 979 16.51 2.39 40.57
CA LEU A 979 15.75 3.12 41.58
C LEU A 979 15.23 2.20 42.69
N ALA A 980 14.82 0.98 42.36
CA ALA A 980 14.40 -0.02 43.35
C ALA A 980 15.57 -0.49 44.23
N VAL A 981 16.76 -0.71 43.66
CA VAL A 981 17.98 -1.00 44.43
C VAL A 981 18.35 0.17 45.34
N MET A 982 18.33 1.40 44.81
CA MET A 982 18.61 2.61 45.59
C MET A 982 17.63 2.76 46.76
N SER A 983 16.33 2.54 46.52
CA SER A 983 15.31 2.53 47.57
C SER A 983 15.61 1.51 48.66
N ALA A 984 15.98 0.27 48.30
CA ALA A 984 16.26 -0.78 49.28
C ALA A 984 17.50 -0.44 50.12
N LEU A 985 18.56 0.08 49.50
CA LEU A 985 19.78 0.50 50.21
C LEU A 985 19.50 1.63 51.21
N LEU A 986 18.74 2.65 50.79
CA LEU A 986 18.35 3.77 51.67
C LEU A 986 17.46 3.30 52.83
N ALA A 987 16.50 2.39 52.56
CA ALA A 987 15.64 1.84 53.59
C ALA A 987 16.41 1.01 54.64
N VAL A 988 17.34 0.15 54.20
CA VAL A 988 18.21 -0.63 55.09
C VAL A 988 19.13 0.29 55.90
N ALA A 989 19.72 1.31 55.28
CA ALA A 989 20.55 2.29 55.99
C ALA A 989 19.75 3.07 57.04
N GLY A 990 18.56 3.57 56.69
CA GLY A 990 17.69 4.26 57.63
C GLY A 990 17.21 3.36 58.78
N PHE A 991 17.04 2.06 58.51
CA PHE A 991 16.70 1.07 59.53
C PHE A 991 17.89 0.80 60.48
N ALA A 992 19.09 0.64 59.94
CA ALA A 992 20.31 0.46 60.72
C ALA A 992 20.58 1.67 61.63
N VAL A 993 20.33 2.89 61.15
CA VAL A 993 20.43 4.12 61.94
C VAL A 993 19.50 4.08 63.15
N ILE A 994 18.20 3.79 62.96
CA ILE A 994 17.26 3.76 64.09
C ILE A 994 17.54 2.60 65.05
N PHE A 995 18.04 1.47 64.53
CA PHE A 995 18.49 0.35 65.35
C PHE A 995 19.64 0.80 66.27
N GLN A 996 20.69 1.42 65.71
CA GLN A 996 21.82 1.92 66.49
C GLN A 996 21.42 3.01 67.48
N VAL A 997 20.50 3.90 67.11
CA VAL A 997 19.99 4.95 68.03
C VAL A 997 19.28 4.32 69.23
N LYS A 998 18.53 3.22 69.04
CA LYS A 998 17.88 2.54 70.15
C LYS A 998 18.88 1.83 71.06
N GLU A 999 19.86 1.16 70.47
CA GLU A 999 20.96 0.51 71.20
C GLU A 999 21.74 1.52 72.06
N ASN A 1000 22.17 2.64 71.46
CA ASN A 1000 22.90 3.70 72.16
C ASN A 1000 22.10 4.34 73.32
N ASN A 1001 20.77 4.22 73.31
CA ASN A 1001 19.89 4.78 74.33
C ASN A 1001 19.28 3.71 75.25
N ASN A 1002 19.73 2.45 75.18
CA ASN A 1002 19.17 1.31 75.93
C ASN A 1002 17.63 1.22 75.85
N LYS A 1003 17.06 1.45 74.66
CA LYS A 1003 15.61 1.38 74.42
C LYS A 1003 15.23 0.07 73.74
N GLU A 1004 14.15 -0.54 74.20
CA GLU A 1004 13.61 -1.75 73.56
C GLU A 1004 13.24 -1.53 72.09
N HIS A 1005 13.52 -2.53 71.26
CA HIS A 1005 13.25 -2.52 69.83
C HIS A 1005 11.81 -2.93 69.53
N PHE A 1006 11.25 -2.42 68.42
CA PHE A 1006 9.94 -2.81 67.88
C PHE A 1006 8.71 -2.71 68.81
N THR A 1007 8.78 -1.92 69.88
CA THR A 1007 7.68 -1.74 70.85
C THR A 1007 6.52 -0.87 70.35
N SER A 1008 6.71 -0.10 69.27
CA SER A 1008 5.65 0.75 68.69
C SER A 1008 5.09 0.16 67.40
N TRP A 1009 3.83 0.48 67.08
CA TRP A 1009 3.20 0.11 65.81
C TRP A 1009 4.02 0.56 64.59
N HIS A 1010 4.57 1.77 64.64
CA HIS A 1010 5.48 2.26 63.58
C HIS A 1010 6.76 1.41 63.47
N GLY A 1011 7.36 1.02 64.59
CA GLY A 1011 8.56 0.18 64.59
C GLY A 1011 8.29 -1.23 64.04
N LEU A 1012 7.15 -1.83 64.40
CA LEU A 1012 6.73 -3.14 63.92
C LEU A 1012 6.38 -3.11 62.43
N LEU A 1013 5.56 -2.16 61.99
CA LEU A 1013 5.24 -1.98 60.57
C LEU A 1013 6.49 -1.63 59.75
N GLY A 1014 7.41 -0.85 60.32
CA GLY A 1014 8.68 -0.48 59.71
C GLY A 1014 9.57 -1.67 59.37
N VAL A 1015 9.80 -2.59 60.31
CA VAL A 1015 10.63 -3.78 60.04
C VAL A 1015 10.00 -4.70 58.99
N VAL A 1016 8.67 -4.87 59.03
CA VAL A 1016 7.94 -5.65 58.02
C VAL A 1016 8.04 -5.00 56.65
N THR A 1017 7.92 -3.67 56.57
CA THR A 1017 8.01 -2.90 55.32
C THR A 1017 9.38 -3.00 54.68
N VAL A 1018 10.46 -2.85 55.46
CA VAL A 1018 11.83 -2.98 54.95
C VAL A 1018 12.08 -4.41 54.46
N GLY A 1019 11.68 -5.42 55.25
CA GLY A 1019 11.80 -6.83 54.85
C GLY A 1019 11.03 -7.15 53.56
N TYR A 1020 9.78 -6.68 53.46
CA TYR A 1020 8.95 -6.88 52.27
C TYR A 1020 9.53 -6.17 51.05
N SER A 1021 10.10 -4.97 51.23
CA SER A 1021 10.77 -4.22 50.15
C SER A 1021 11.98 -4.98 49.59
N CYS A 1022 12.79 -5.59 50.45
CA CYS A 1022 13.90 -6.45 50.04
C CYS A 1022 13.40 -7.71 49.29
N MET A 1023 12.33 -8.35 49.77
CA MET A 1023 11.70 -9.47 49.07
C MET A 1023 11.18 -9.07 47.69
N GLN A 1024 10.56 -7.89 47.58
CA GLN A 1024 10.07 -7.34 46.33
C GLN A 1024 11.20 -7.10 45.32
N LEU A 1025 12.38 -6.66 45.77
CA LEU A 1025 13.58 -6.50 44.95
C LEU A 1025 14.12 -7.85 44.42
N LEU A 1026 14.09 -8.90 45.26
CA LEU A 1026 14.44 -10.26 44.84
C LEU A 1026 13.45 -10.79 43.79
N GLY A 1027 12.15 -10.56 43.99
CA GLY A 1027 11.11 -10.89 43.02
C GLY A 1027 11.31 -10.17 41.67
N GLY A 1028 11.66 -8.88 41.70
CA GLY A 1028 11.99 -8.11 40.50
C GLY A 1028 13.27 -8.63 39.80
N SER A 1029 14.25 -9.10 40.57
CA SER A 1029 15.47 -9.72 40.03
C SER A 1029 15.17 -11.07 39.35
N ALA A 1030 14.27 -11.88 39.90
CA ALA A 1030 13.80 -13.11 39.25
C ALA A 1030 13.07 -12.81 37.92
N VAL A 1031 12.30 -11.72 37.85
CA VAL A 1031 11.67 -11.28 36.60
C VAL A 1031 12.71 -10.79 35.58
N LYS A 1032 13.68 -9.97 36.01
CA LYS A 1032 14.72 -9.39 35.15
C LYS A 1032 15.65 -10.45 34.56
N TYR A 1033 16.00 -11.46 35.34
CA TYR A 1033 16.90 -12.54 34.95
C TYR A 1033 16.16 -13.87 34.74
N TYR A 1034 14.97 -13.81 34.12
CA TYR A 1034 14.10 -14.97 33.98
C TYR A 1034 14.77 -16.19 33.34
N HIS A 1035 15.71 -16.00 32.40
CA HIS A 1035 16.45 -17.11 31.79
C HIS A 1035 17.25 -17.95 32.81
N LEU A 1036 17.75 -17.31 33.89
CA LEU A 1036 18.44 -17.98 34.99
C LEU A 1036 17.42 -18.56 35.97
N SER A 1037 16.40 -17.79 36.33
CA SER A 1037 15.44 -18.18 37.36
C SER A 1037 14.44 -19.25 36.90
N SER A 1038 14.16 -19.37 35.61
CA SER A 1038 13.28 -20.40 35.03
C SER A 1038 13.79 -21.82 35.24
N ARG A 1039 15.09 -21.98 35.54
CA ARG A 1039 15.69 -23.26 35.94
C ARG A 1039 15.25 -23.71 37.35
N VAL A 1040 14.80 -22.79 38.18
CA VAL A 1040 14.42 -23.01 39.59
C VAL A 1040 12.93 -22.77 39.82
N ILE A 1041 12.38 -21.70 39.24
CA ILE A 1041 10.98 -21.28 39.38
C ILE A 1041 10.20 -21.76 38.15
N LYS A 1042 9.35 -22.77 38.32
CA LYS A 1042 8.45 -23.31 37.28
C LYS A 1042 7.18 -22.46 37.08
N MET A 1043 7.32 -21.13 37.05
CA MET A 1043 6.22 -20.21 36.70
C MET A 1043 6.51 -19.59 35.34
N ARG A 1044 5.47 -19.40 34.51
CA ARG A 1044 5.61 -18.68 33.24
C ARG A 1044 5.98 -17.22 33.53
N LEU A 1045 6.79 -16.60 32.67
CA LEU A 1045 7.21 -15.20 32.81
C LEU A 1045 6.04 -14.24 33.02
N VAL A 1046 4.90 -14.48 32.37
CA VAL A 1046 3.69 -13.65 32.52
C VAL A 1046 3.11 -13.75 33.92
N ASP A 1047 3.01 -14.96 34.47
CA ASP A 1047 2.49 -15.20 35.82
C ASP A 1047 3.45 -14.60 36.87
N LEU A 1048 4.76 -14.70 36.63
CA LEU A 1048 5.79 -14.13 37.50
C LEU A 1048 5.77 -12.58 37.49
N LYS A 1049 5.62 -11.96 36.31
CA LYS A 1049 5.45 -10.50 36.16
C LYS A 1049 4.17 -10.01 36.87
N MET A 1050 3.07 -10.74 36.72
CA MET A 1050 1.81 -10.39 37.38
C MET A 1050 1.93 -10.53 38.91
N THR A 1051 2.54 -11.60 39.39
CA THR A 1051 2.79 -11.81 40.83
C THR A 1051 3.67 -10.69 41.39
N HIS A 1052 4.73 -10.30 40.69
CA HIS A 1052 5.58 -9.17 41.08
C HIS A 1052 4.80 -7.85 41.12
N ALA A 1053 3.96 -7.56 40.12
CA ALA A 1053 3.17 -6.34 40.08
C ALA A 1053 2.13 -6.27 41.22
N VAL A 1054 1.37 -7.35 41.45
CA VAL A 1054 0.38 -7.44 42.54
C VAL A 1054 1.06 -7.34 43.91
N SER A 1055 2.17 -8.04 44.11
CA SER A 1055 3.03 -7.93 45.29
C SER A 1055 3.57 -6.50 45.47
N GLY A 1056 3.84 -5.78 44.37
CA GLY A 1056 4.26 -4.39 44.38
C GLY A 1056 3.19 -3.43 44.92
N VAL A 1057 1.91 -3.66 44.61
CA VAL A 1057 0.81 -2.88 45.20
C VAL A 1057 0.72 -3.11 46.69
N ALA A 1058 0.77 -4.38 47.12
CA ALA A 1058 0.76 -4.72 48.54
C ALA A 1058 1.95 -4.09 49.28
N ALA A 1059 3.15 -4.09 48.68
CA ALA A 1059 4.32 -3.42 49.21
C ALA A 1059 4.08 -1.92 49.42
N PHE A 1060 3.51 -1.22 48.42
CA PHE A 1060 3.31 0.22 48.50
C PHE A 1060 2.18 0.63 49.44
N VAL A 1061 1.12 -0.19 49.56
CA VAL A 1061 0.07 -0.03 50.59
C VAL A 1061 0.68 -0.14 51.99
N LEU A 1062 1.55 -1.13 52.20
CA LEU A 1062 2.27 -1.30 53.45
C LEU A 1062 3.22 -0.12 53.76
N VAL A 1063 3.91 0.41 52.74
CA VAL A 1063 4.71 1.65 52.86
C VAL A 1063 3.83 2.83 53.27
N THR A 1064 2.68 3.01 52.63
CA THR A 1064 1.74 4.10 52.94
C THR A 1064 1.25 4.01 54.39
N ALA A 1065 0.87 2.82 54.84
CA ALA A 1065 0.47 2.58 56.24
C ALA A 1065 1.61 2.88 57.23
N THR A 1066 2.84 2.48 56.88
CA THR A 1066 4.03 2.71 57.71
C THR A 1066 4.37 4.20 57.82
N LEU A 1067 4.34 4.94 56.71
CA LEU A 1067 4.55 6.39 56.71
C LEU A 1067 3.43 7.11 57.45
N MET A 1068 2.18 6.68 57.29
CA MET A 1068 1.05 7.25 58.04
C MET A 1068 1.22 7.01 59.54
N SER A 1069 1.64 5.83 59.97
CA SER A 1069 1.95 5.55 61.38
C SER A 1069 3.14 6.38 61.91
N ALA A 1070 4.10 6.71 61.04
CA ALA A 1070 5.25 7.55 61.38
C ALA A 1070 4.81 8.99 61.72
N LEU A 1071 3.77 9.50 61.05
CA LEU A 1071 3.22 10.84 61.32
C LEU A 1071 2.61 10.97 62.72
N TYR A 1072 2.28 9.85 63.38
CA TYR A 1072 1.82 9.81 64.77
C TYR A 1072 2.94 9.52 65.78
N SER A 1073 4.19 9.40 65.33
CA SER A 1073 5.31 9.25 66.24
C SER A 1073 5.52 10.51 67.09
N ASN A 1074 6.00 10.33 68.33
CA ASN A 1074 6.31 11.45 69.22
C ASN A 1074 7.25 12.49 68.58
N TRP A 1075 8.14 12.06 67.69
CA TRP A 1075 9.07 12.94 67.00
C TRP A 1075 8.36 13.88 66.00
N VAL A 1076 7.41 13.36 65.21
CA VAL A 1076 6.62 14.17 64.26
C VAL A 1076 5.63 15.06 65.01
N ALA A 1077 4.93 14.53 66.01
CA ALA A 1077 3.94 15.29 66.78
C ALA A 1077 4.51 16.55 67.48
N GLN A 1078 5.80 16.52 67.82
CA GLN A 1078 6.51 17.66 68.41
C GLN A 1078 6.96 18.72 67.37
N ARG A 1079 7.07 18.36 66.09
CA ARG A 1079 7.67 19.23 65.05
C ARG A 1079 6.73 19.65 63.94
N VAL A 1080 5.70 18.87 63.68
CA VAL A 1080 4.74 19.08 62.59
C VAL A 1080 3.34 19.11 63.22
N GLN A 1081 2.74 20.30 63.29
CA GLN A 1081 1.45 20.53 63.93
C GLN A 1081 0.45 21.22 62.99
N GLY A 1082 -0.84 21.09 63.30
CA GLY A 1082 -1.92 21.77 62.58
C GLY A 1082 -1.95 21.45 61.07
N ILE A 1083 -1.99 22.50 60.25
CA ILE A 1083 -2.15 22.40 58.79
C ILE A 1083 -0.98 21.62 58.15
N ALA A 1084 0.25 21.77 58.66
CA ALA A 1084 1.41 21.09 58.10
C ALA A 1084 1.32 19.57 58.27
N TRP A 1085 0.76 19.09 59.40
CA TRP A 1085 0.54 17.67 59.62
C TRP A 1085 -0.51 17.12 58.66
N MET A 1086 -1.61 17.87 58.48
CA MET A 1086 -2.69 17.50 57.55
C MET A 1086 -2.18 17.43 56.10
N ALA A 1087 -1.33 18.38 55.69
CA ALA A 1087 -0.69 18.37 54.38
C ALA A 1087 0.22 17.13 54.19
N CYS A 1088 1.00 16.76 55.21
CA CYS A 1088 1.81 15.54 55.19
C CYS A 1088 0.96 14.28 55.06
N ALA A 1089 -0.13 14.16 55.82
CA ALA A 1089 -1.04 13.03 55.74
C ALA A 1089 -1.72 12.92 54.35
N LEU A 1090 -2.19 14.04 53.81
CA LEU A 1090 -2.76 14.10 52.46
C LEU A 1090 -1.74 13.73 51.38
N ALA A 1091 -0.49 14.19 51.50
CA ALA A 1091 0.57 13.86 50.54
C ALA A 1091 0.87 12.35 50.50
N VAL A 1092 0.99 11.71 51.67
CA VAL A 1092 1.23 10.26 51.78
C VAL A 1092 0.06 9.47 51.20
N SER A 1093 -1.18 9.84 51.53
CA SER A 1093 -2.39 9.18 50.99
C SER A 1093 -2.55 9.37 49.48
N TRP A 1094 -2.28 10.58 48.97
CA TRP A 1094 -2.38 10.89 47.54
C TRP A 1094 -1.38 10.09 46.72
N VAL A 1095 -0.11 10.05 47.14
CA VAL A 1095 0.94 9.26 46.50
C VAL A 1095 0.60 7.76 46.53
N GLY A 1096 0.10 7.25 47.67
CA GLY A 1096 -0.41 5.88 47.80
C GLY A 1096 -1.51 5.55 46.79
N LEU A 1097 -2.49 6.45 46.64
CA LEU A 1097 -3.60 6.28 45.70
C LEU A 1097 -3.13 6.30 44.24
N VAL A 1098 -2.22 7.20 43.88
CA VAL A 1098 -1.66 7.29 42.52
C VAL A 1098 -0.92 6.01 42.14
N VAL A 1099 -0.10 5.47 43.05
CA VAL A 1099 0.61 4.19 42.80
C VAL A 1099 -0.38 3.03 42.69
N ALA A 1100 -1.36 2.95 43.60
CA ALA A 1100 -2.39 1.91 43.55
C ALA A 1100 -3.18 1.99 42.23
N ASN A 1101 -3.63 3.18 41.84
CA ASN A 1101 -4.37 3.38 40.59
C ASN A 1101 -3.50 3.09 39.37
N GLN A 1102 -2.22 3.47 39.38
CA GLN A 1102 -1.29 3.19 38.28
C GLN A 1102 -1.14 1.69 38.04
N VAL A 1103 -0.90 0.91 39.09
CA VAL A 1103 -0.74 -0.54 38.96
C VAL A 1103 -2.08 -1.20 38.68
N VAL A 1104 -3.18 -0.75 39.29
CA VAL A 1104 -4.52 -1.26 38.98
C VAL A 1104 -4.88 -0.94 37.52
N GLU A 1105 -4.77 0.27 37.00
CA GLU A 1105 -5.05 0.58 35.58
C GLU A 1105 -4.20 -0.28 34.63
N ALA A 1106 -2.92 -0.50 34.93
CA ALA A 1106 -2.05 -1.34 34.11
C ALA A 1106 -2.47 -2.82 34.08
N TYR A 1107 -3.20 -3.32 35.09
CA TYR A 1107 -3.54 -4.74 35.24
C TYR A 1107 -5.05 -5.06 35.41
N ALA A 1108 -5.92 -4.05 35.56
CA ALA A 1108 -7.36 -4.16 35.85
C ALA A 1108 -8.15 -4.82 34.72
N ALA A 1109 -7.63 -4.75 33.48
CA ALA A 1109 -8.20 -5.48 32.35
C ALA A 1109 -8.24 -7.00 32.56
N ARG A 1110 -7.47 -7.56 33.51
CA ARG A 1110 -7.44 -9.00 33.84
C ARG A 1110 -8.13 -9.38 35.15
N LEU A 1111 -8.48 -8.43 36.02
CA LEU A 1111 -9.12 -8.72 37.32
C LEU A 1111 -10.65 -8.85 37.23
N ARG A 1112 -11.27 -8.63 36.06
CA ARG A 1112 -12.69 -8.94 35.87
C ARG A 1112 -12.90 -10.45 36.02
N PRO A 1113 -13.70 -10.91 36.99
CA PRO A 1113 -14.04 -12.32 37.11
C PRO A 1113 -14.67 -12.79 35.79
N ARG A 1114 -14.21 -13.94 35.28
CA ARG A 1114 -14.92 -14.66 34.22
C ARG A 1114 -16.25 -15.15 34.80
N GLY A 1115 -17.30 -14.35 34.66
CA GLY A 1115 -18.65 -14.73 35.09
C GLY A 1115 -19.37 -13.67 35.91
N ALA A 1116 -19.70 -12.53 35.30
CA ALA A 1116 -20.78 -11.66 35.78
C ALA A 1116 -21.28 -10.86 34.57
N GLY A 1117 -22.28 -11.41 33.91
CA GLY A 1117 -22.83 -10.95 32.63
C GLY A 1117 -23.66 -12.07 32.03
N LYS A 1118 -24.64 -12.53 32.81
CA LYS A 1118 -25.88 -13.05 32.24
C LYS A 1118 -26.73 -11.87 31.83
#